data_AF-A0A0V0V9W6-F1
#
_entry.id   AF-A0A0V0V9W6-F1
#
_cell.length_a   1.000
_cell.length_b   1.000
_cell.length_c   1.000
_cell.angle_alpha   90.00
_cell.angle_beta   90.00
_cell.angle_gamma   90.00
#
_symmetry.space_group_name_H-M   'P 1'
#
loop_
_entity.id
_entity.type
_entity.pdbx_description
1 polymer ?
#
loop_
_entity_poly.entity_id
_entity_poly.type
_entity_poly.pdbx_seq_one_letter_code
_entity_poly.pdbx_strand_id
1 'polypeptide(L)'
;LYDEMFEQRRNLKHLLFVLHNCSICNVDFTFTIGGDFPFDYSNIASAFQYSNDFHLLFSMHTIKLIIAFYFKLNYNEFNRNMWRTYIAWLLRVKRVELFSLVVMTSLTWFVLFHQPQCLKRDMQVDYLQNEIVELSRRYVDDWLEGERRLYWKLTSGLGQSRPLLAKGKPFPPTLTLALENLYSALHQLETWLLGGFSANCSVNVLHEMIHHDLNNIMRQQNALDQDWILYLDKLSILNKDWKLLYPSCSEKIVWMENNWRKYSCYGQLGVDETRCSIFTYLSRLERQCPLIWREEVQLAGDDIRPLLLPNISHLHASMDDSVQNYKWMKERMTSTWSDWSEAYSWLKRNRRHLLPKKQLTILVHMGFLTKASGFKFGESAFTGGPLGELVQWSDLITTLHFFGHRLLISSESSTLKRTLSQYSSSSSFCGALTGDEPDLIFTDIIGINQIRCISANFYSKYTCRLRVLDSFGTQAQFNHAPYFKAHITQLGKDNPWGGHSLKLGQFFTFYPHSPDNSFLGFVVKRQKDVKPRVERKNITLLYGKNAYWNDFTKILDSIKDLVEIHATVNPDDQHLLPSYVVNHGVLDSGRFNLLSREAKIFLGLGFPYEGPAPLEAVANGLVFINPKFSAPKSRLNETFFAKKPTLRQLKSQNSYMEDYIGEPYVFTVDISDRPALRAAVKQALQAEFEPHVPWEFTAEGMFERVAYYFLHQDFCEPDHLPLNISQLRIYVGESGASCSDTCSKHGFFCEPSFFSLINVRSVIARFSLCPEFATVADLHAPSFSQNVCFLQENQHLLNCASDSSRDIQRICPCRSFRPGQVALCKVC
;
A
#
# COMPACT_ATOMS: atom_id res chain seq x y z
N LEU A 1 -43.04 -30.93 7.22
CA LEU A 1 -41.65 -30.52 7.54
C LEU A 1 -41.37 -29.09 7.11
N TYR A 2 -41.41 -28.76 5.81
CA TYR A 2 -41.15 -27.38 5.35
C TYR A 2 -42.17 -26.40 5.97
N ASP A 3 -43.44 -26.79 6.02
CA ASP A 3 -44.54 -26.01 6.61
C ASP A 3 -44.45 -25.96 8.15
N GLU A 4 -43.95 -27.01 8.80
CA GLU A 4 -43.70 -27.04 10.25
C GLU A 4 -42.53 -26.12 10.63
N MET A 5 -41.47 -26.07 9.81
CA MET A 5 -40.37 -25.11 9.95
C MET A 5 -40.83 -23.68 9.64
N PHE A 6 -41.80 -23.51 8.74
CA PHE A 6 -42.41 -22.22 8.44
C PHE A 6 -43.28 -21.73 9.61
N GLU A 7 -44.13 -22.61 10.18
CA GLU A 7 -44.87 -22.33 11.40
C GLU A 7 -43.96 -22.10 12.61
N GLN A 8 -42.88 -22.87 12.82
CA GLN A 8 -41.94 -22.56 13.91
C GLN A 8 -41.22 -21.22 13.69
N ARG A 9 -40.82 -20.86 12.45
CA ARG A 9 -40.32 -19.50 12.15
C ARG A 9 -41.39 -18.42 12.37
N ARG A 10 -42.66 -18.71 12.08
CA ARG A 10 -43.79 -17.80 12.31
C ARG A 10 -44.05 -17.58 13.79
N ASN A 11 -44.05 -18.65 14.59
CA ASN A 11 -44.21 -18.60 16.03
C ASN A 11 -43.01 -17.93 16.72
N LEU A 12 -41.78 -18.15 16.24
CA LEU A 12 -40.60 -17.41 16.71
C LEU A 12 -40.69 -15.90 16.37
N LYS A 13 -41.19 -15.56 15.16
CA LYS A 13 -41.50 -14.16 14.80
C LYS A 13 -42.63 -13.57 15.66
N HIS A 14 -43.67 -14.32 15.99
CA HIS A 14 -44.72 -13.87 16.91
C HIS A 14 -44.19 -13.67 18.33
N LEU A 15 -43.31 -14.55 18.82
CA LEU A 15 -42.67 -14.40 20.13
C LEU A 15 -41.81 -13.12 20.18
N LEU A 16 -41.00 -12.88 19.14
CA LEU A 16 -40.23 -11.64 18.99
C LEU A 16 -41.13 -10.40 18.86
N PHE A 17 -42.26 -10.49 18.14
CA PHE A 17 -43.22 -9.39 17.98
C PHE A 17 -43.98 -9.07 19.28
N VAL A 18 -44.30 -10.09 20.09
CA VAL A 18 -44.88 -9.91 21.43
C VAL A 18 -43.85 -9.29 22.38
N LEU A 19 -42.60 -9.77 22.37
CA LEU A 19 -41.52 -9.17 23.16
C LEU A 19 -41.21 -7.72 22.75
N HIS A 20 -41.42 -7.36 21.47
CA HIS A 20 -41.29 -5.98 21.00
C HIS A 20 -42.46 -5.09 21.46
N ASN A 21 -43.70 -5.60 21.40
CA ASN A 21 -44.90 -4.84 21.76
C ASN A 21 -45.17 -4.73 23.27
N CYS A 22 -44.60 -5.60 24.11
CA CYS A 22 -44.64 -5.44 25.58
C CYS A 22 -44.00 -4.14 26.09
N SER A 23 -43.27 -3.41 25.24
CA SER A 23 -42.57 -2.16 25.60
C SER A 23 -43.27 -0.87 25.15
N ILE A 24 -44.36 -0.94 24.37
CA ILE A 24 -45.02 0.27 23.81
C ILE A 24 -46.55 0.18 23.93
N CYS A 25 -47.09 0.81 24.97
CA CYS A 25 -48.53 1.11 25.11
C CYS A 25 -48.78 2.35 25.99
N ASN A 26 -48.82 3.55 25.38
CA ASN A 26 -49.78 4.61 25.72
C ASN A 26 -49.79 5.75 24.67
N VAL A 27 -50.98 6.30 24.38
CA VAL A 27 -51.35 7.17 23.23
C VAL A 27 -52.57 8.03 23.63
N ASP A 28 -52.85 9.25 23.13
CA ASP A 28 -52.12 10.12 22.19
C ASP A 28 -51.36 11.25 22.97
N PHE A 29 -51.47 12.59 22.83
CA PHE A 29 -52.35 13.49 22.05
C PHE A 29 -51.57 14.54 21.24
N THR A 30 -51.97 14.71 19.98
CA THR A 30 -51.47 15.76 19.06
C THR A 30 -51.88 17.19 19.44
N PHE A 31 -51.05 18.17 19.04
CA PHE A 31 -51.50 19.54 18.76
C PHE A 31 -50.69 20.15 17.61
N THR A 32 -51.37 20.56 16.55
CA THR A 32 -50.82 21.33 15.42
C THR A 32 -51.14 22.81 15.57
N ILE A 33 -50.16 23.67 15.30
CA ILE A 33 -50.36 25.07 14.95
C ILE A 33 -49.43 25.36 13.78
N GLY A 34 -49.98 25.83 12.66
CA GLY A 34 -49.23 26.24 11.47
C GLY A 34 -49.01 27.75 11.41
N GLY A 35 -48.10 28.19 10.54
CA GLY A 35 -47.84 29.59 10.23
C GLY A 35 -46.80 29.69 9.12
N ASP A 36 -47.12 30.45 8.07
CA ASP A 36 -46.35 30.52 6.82
C ASP A 36 -45.30 31.65 6.77
N PHE A 37 -44.49 31.60 5.69
CA PHE A 37 -43.62 32.63 5.13
C PHE A 37 -42.21 32.87 5.77
N PRO A 38 -41.24 33.41 4.99
CA PRO A 38 -39.80 33.20 5.21
C PRO A 38 -39.02 34.48 5.54
N PHE A 39 -37.69 34.39 5.70
CA PHE A 39 -36.70 35.24 4.99
C PHE A 39 -35.26 34.72 5.16
N ASP A 40 -34.32 35.35 4.44
CA ASP A 40 -32.88 35.02 4.32
C ASP A 40 -32.00 36.14 4.97
N TYR A 41 -30.68 36.04 4.81
CA TYR A 41 -29.59 36.99 5.10
C TYR A 41 -28.82 36.85 6.43
N SER A 42 -27.72 36.11 6.33
CA SER A 42 -26.32 36.55 6.55
C SER A 42 -25.93 37.53 7.66
N ASN A 43 -24.75 37.27 8.24
CA ASN A 43 -23.86 38.21 8.93
C ASN A 43 -24.33 38.82 10.27
N ILE A 44 -23.60 38.48 11.34
CA ILE A 44 -22.69 39.43 12.00
C ILE A 44 -21.54 38.62 12.63
N ALA A 45 -20.30 39.02 12.34
CA ALA A 45 -19.09 38.43 12.91
C ALA A 45 -18.16 39.53 13.40
N SER A 46 -18.43 40.09 14.59
CA SER A 46 -17.53 41.04 15.27
C SER A 46 -17.93 41.34 16.73
N ALA A 47 -17.26 40.73 17.72
CA ALA A 47 -17.10 41.30 19.07
C ALA A 47 -15.99 40.56 19.84
N PHE A 48 -14.99 41.33 20.25
CA PHE A 48 -13.74 40.93 20.92
C PHE A 48 -13.87 40.10 22.21
N GLN A 49 -13.06 39.03 22.27
CA GLN A 49 -11.99 38.80 23.26
C GLN A 49 -12.17 39.12 24.77
N TYR A 50 -11.77 38.11 25.55
CA TYR A 50 -11.09 38.15 26.86
C TYR A 50 -11.85 38.32 28.20
N SER A 51 -11.30 37.55 29.16
CA SER A 51 -11.44 37.58 30.62
C SER A 51 -12.58 36.78 31.28
N ASN A 52 -12.19 36.10 32.35
CA ASN A 52 -13.05 35.33 33.26
C ASN A 52 -13.81 36.26 34.24
N ASP A 53 -14.59 35.61 35.11
CA ASP A 53 -15.16 36.11 36.38
C ASP A 53 -16.52 36.82 36.33
N PHE A 54 -17.58 36.06 36.02
CA PHE A 54 -18.93 36.34 36.54
C PHE A 54 -19.77 35.10 36.94
N HIS A 55 -19.09 34.07 37.44
CA HIS A 55 -19.68 32.78 37.82
C HIS A 55 -20.46 32.78 39.16
N LEU A 56 -21.28 33.80 39.47
CA LEU A 56 -22.02 33.86 40.76
C LEU A 56 -23.26 34.79 40.76
N LEU A 57 -24.34 34.43 40.03
CA LEU A 57 -25.67 35.04 40.26
C LEU A 57 -26.90 34.28 39.70
N PHE A 58 -26.74 33.36 38.74
CA PHE A 58 -27.88 32.79 37.97
C PHE A 58 -28.44 31.43 38.43
N SER A 59 -28.27 31.04 39.71
CA SER A 59 -28.64 29.70 40.21
C SER A 59 -30.00 29.58 40.92
N MET A 60 -30.60 30.67 41.42
CA MET A 60 -31.74 30.58 42.35
C MET A 60 -33.16 30.68 41.75
N HIS A 61 -33.32 30.93 40.45
CA HIS A 61 -34.64 30.92 39.78
C HIS A 61 -34.88 29.65 38.96
N THR A 62 -33.87 29.16 38.24
CA THR A 62 -33.94 27.93 37.44
C THR A 62 -34.31 26.71 38.31
N ILE A 63 -33.69 26.58 39.49
CA ILE A 63 -33.98 25.49 40.44
C ILE A 63 -35.44 25.55 40.94
N LYS A 64 -35.99 26.76 41.18
CA LYS A 64 -37.40 26.91 41.61
C LYS A 64 -38.39 26.49 40.52
N LEU A 65 -38.10 26.81 39.26
CA LEU A 65 -38.91 26.38 38.11
C LEU A 65 -38.89 24.87 37.93
N ILE A 66 -37.71 24.23 37.99
CA ILE A 66 -37.56 22.78 37.86
C ILE A 66 -38.34 22.04 38.96
N ILE A 67 -38.23 22.47 40.22
CA ILE A 67 -38.99 21.88 41.34
C ILE A 67 -40.50 22.09 41.15
N ALA A 68 -40.94 23.28 40.74
CA ALA A 68 -42.36 23.57 40.52
C ALA A 68 -42.97 22.75 39.36
N PHE A 69 -42.19 22.44 38.33
CA PHE A 69 -42.64 21.63 37.19
C PHE A 69 -42.72 20.14 37.56
N TYR A 70 -41.70 19.60 38.23
CA TYR A 70 -41.62 18.18 38.60
C TYR A 70 -42.74 17.75 39.57
N PHE A 71 -43.07 18.60 40.55
CA PHE A 71 -44.12 18.30 41.55
C PHE A 71 -45.56 18.47 41.07
N LYS A 72 -45.81 18.85 39.80
CA LYS A 72 -47.16 18.97 39.25
C LYS A 72 -47.71 17.65 38.66
N LEU A 73 -46.87 16.61 38.55
CA LEU A 73 -47.19 15.36 37.82
C LEU A 73 -47.46 14.13 38.71
N ASN A 74 -47.36 14.22 40.04
CA ASN A 74 -47.67 13.12 40.94
C ASN A 74 -48.53 13.60 42.13
N TYR A 75 -49.86 13.54 41.96
CA TYR A 75 -50.83 13.97 42.95
C TYR A 75 -51.58 12.76 43.52
N ASN A 76 -51.31 12.41 44.79
CA ASN A 76 -52.01 11.34 45.50
C ASN A 76 -52.24 11.76 46.96
N GLU A 77 -53.48 11.65 47.45
CA GLU A 77 -53.94 12.43 48.62
C GLU A 77 -53.31 12.05 49.96
N PHE A 78 -52.74 10.84 50.08
CA PHE A 78 -52.33 10.22 51.34
C PHE A 78 -51.30 11.04 52.15
N ASN A 79 -50.55 11.95 51.51
CA ASN A 79 -49.46 12.71 52.13
C ASN A 79 -49.88 14.05 52.76
N ARG A 80 -51.15 14.46 52.63
CA ARG A 80 -51.60 15.85 52.90
C ARG A 80 -51.57 16.26 54.39
N ASN A 81 -51.65 15.32 55.33
CA ASN A 81 -51.53 15.59 56.76
C ASN A 81 -50.07 15.63 57.24
N MET A 82 -49.22 14.70 56.76
CA MET A 82 -47.77 14.69 57.04
C MET A 82 -47.10 16.03 56.67
N TRP A 83 -47.44 16.58 55.52
CA TRP A 83 -46.91 17.86 55.07
C TRP A 83 -47.38 19.06 55.90
N ARG A 84 -48.57 18.99 56.54
CA ARG A 84 -49.05 20.07 57.42
C ARG A 84 -48.27 20.11 58.74
N THR A 85 -47.99 18.98 59.37
CA THR A 85 -47.11 18.94 60.56
C THR A 85 -45.68 19.30 60.22
N TYR A 86 -45.13 18.83 59.10
CA TYR A 86 -43.76 19.13 58.68
C TYR A 86 -43.53 20.62 58.40
N ILE A 87 -44.46 21.29 57.68
CA ILE A 87 -44.37 22.74 57.42
C ILE A 87 -44.61 23.56 58.70
N ALA A 88 -45.55 23.15 59.58
CA ALA A 88 -45.78 23.82 60.85
C ALA A 88 -44.57 23.71 61.82
N TRP A 89 -43.78 22.64 61.71
CA TRP A 89 -42.53 22.47 62.44
C TRP A 89 -41.41 23.36 61.85
N LEU A 90 -41.20 23.32 60.53
CA LEU A 90 -40.21 24.15 59.82
C LEU A 90 -40.42 25.66 60.07
N LEU A 91 -41.66 26.13 60.15
CA LEU A 91 -41.99 27.54 60.42
C LEU A 91 -41.75 28.00 61.87
N ARG A 92 -41.36 27.11 62.80
CA ARG A 92 -41.07 27.46 64.21
C ARG A 92 -39.60 27.41 64.60
N VAL A 93 -38.71 26.82 63.79
CA VAL A 93 -37.28 26.72 64.11
C VAL A 93 -36.58 28.04 63.74
N LYS A 94 -36.29 28.89 64.76
CA LYS A 94 -35.41 30.05 64.57
C LYS A 94 -33.98 29.60 64.27
N ARG A 95 -33.25 30.44 63.51
CA ARG A 95 -31.85 30.25 63.09
C ARG A 95 -30.95 29.74 64.24
N VAL A 96 -30.41 28.53 64.10
CA VAL A 96 -28.98 28.18 64.33
C VAL A 96 -28.70 26.73 63.88
N GLU A 97 -29.58 25.76 64.16
CA GLU A 97 -29.29 24.32 63.99
C GLU A 97 -29.60 23.71 62.61
N LEU A 98 -29.49 24.47 61.52
CA LEU A 98 -29.75 23.92 60.18
C LEU A 98 -28.64 22.99 59.67
N PHE A 99 -27.40 23.18 60.15
CA PHE A 99 -26.23 22.43 59.67
C PHE A 99 -26.25 20.97 60.14
N SER A 100 -26.51 20.75 61.43
CA SER A 100 -26.61 19.41 62.05
C SER A 100 -27.70 18.57 61.40
N LEU A 101 -28.85 19.18 61.07
CA LEU A 101 -29.97 18.48 60.43
C LEU A 101 -29.59 18.00 59.02
N VAL A 102 -28.99 18.87 58.20
CA VAL A 102 -28.55 18.52 56.83
C VAL A 102 -27.51 17.40 56.87
N VAL A 103 -26.51 17.48 57.75
CA VAL A 103 -25.48 16.44 57.92
C VAL A 103 -26.10 15.11 58.35
N MET A 104 -27.02 15.10 59.32
CA MET A 104 -27.68 13.86 59.77
C MET A 104 -28.64 13.27 58.71
N THR A 105 -29.35 14.11 57.94
CA THR A 105 -30.15 13.62 56.81
C THR A 105 -29.29 13.06 55.68
N SER A 106 -28.13 13.66 55.41
CA SER A 106 -27.20 13.18 54.38
C SER A 106 -26.54 11.86 54.79
N LEU A 107 -26.12 11.73 56.05
CA LEU A 107 -25.59 10.47 56.61
C LEU A 107 -26.64 9.36 56.65
N THR A 108 -27.89 9.65 57.00
CA THR A 108 -28.95 8.62 56.95
C THR A 108 -29.34 8.26 55.51
N TRP A 109 -29.31 9.20 54.56
CA TRP A 109 -29.42 8.86 53.13
C TRP A 109 -28.26 7.98 52.65
N PHE A 110 -27.03 8.32 53.04
CA PHE A 110 -25.84 7.53 52.68
C PHE A 110 -25.90 6.12 53.28
N VAL A 111 -26.28 5.95 54.54
CA VAL A 111 -26.41 4.62 55.17
C VAL A 111 -27.60 3.81 54.62
N LEU A 112 -28.68 4.45 54.16
CA LEU A 112 -29.85 3.76 53.60
C LEU A 112 -29.73 3.46 52.08
N PHE A 113 -28.98 4.25 51.31
CA PHE A 113 -28.77 4.06 49.87
C PHE A 113 -27.37 3.58 49.48
N HIS A 114 -26.41 3.50 50.41
CA HIS A 114 -25.14 2.78 50.28
C HIS A 114 -24.98 1.68 51.35
N GLN A 115 -25.97 0.79 51.42
CA GLN A 115 -25.62 -0.63 51.59
C GLN A 115 -25.14 -1.18 50.23
N PRO A 116 -24.03 -1.93 50.17
CA PRO A 116 -23.48 -2.41 48.91
C PRO A 116 -24.34 -3.54 48.31
N GLN A 117 -24.89 -3.35 47.11
CA GLN A 117 -25.56 -4.42 46.36
C GLN A 117 -24.57 -5.41 45.69
N CYS A 118 -23.42 -5.66 46.30
CA CYS A 118 -22.42 -6.65 45.88
C CYS A 118 -22.81 -8.09 46.29
N LEU A 119 -24.11 -8.43 46.18
CA LEU A 119 -24.66 -9.73 46.61
C LEU A 119 -25.89 -10.17 45.78
N LYS A 120 -26.09 -9.58 44.59
CA LYS A 120 -27.19 -9.94 43.68
C LYS A 120 -26.88 -9.89 42.17
N ARG A 121 -25.63 -9.63 41.74
CA ARG A 121 -25.26 -9.63 40.31
C ARG A 121 -24.56 -10.90 39.83
N ASP A 122 -23.68 -11.47 40.64
CA ASP A 122 -22.94 -12.69 40.28
C ASP A 122 -23.92 -13.85 39.98
N MET A 123 -24.91 -14.02 40.86
CA MET A 123 -26.01 -14.99 40.74
C MET A 123 -26.93 -14.79 39.51
N GLN A 124 -26.75 -13.71 38.72
CA GLN A 124 -27.50 -13.45 37.49
C GLN A 124 -26.61 -13.59 36.23
N VAL A 125 -25.30 -13.34 36.35
CA VAL A 125 -24.33 -13.64 35.29
C VAL A 125 -24.10 -15.14 35.20
N ASP A 126 -23.89 -15.82 36.33
CA ASP A 126 -23.80 -17.29 36.38
C ASP A 126 -25.06 -17.95 35.84
N TYR A 127 -26.24 -17.39 36.13
CA TYR A 127 -27.51 -17.89 35.60
C TYR A 127 -27.57 -17.79 34.07
N LEU A 128 -27.28 -16.61 33.51
CA LEU A 128 -27.27 -16.40 32.06
C LEU A 128 -26.17 -17.21 31.35
N GLN A 129 -25.00 -17.37 31.95
CA GLN A 129 -23.94 -18.21 31.39
C GLN A 129 -24.34 -19.69 31.37
N ASN A 130 -24.89 -20.21 32.47
CA ASN A 130 -25.41 -21.60 32.50
C ASN A 130 -26.59 -21.78 31.53
N GLU A 131 -27.51 -20.83 31.44
CA GLU A 131 -28.67 -20.88 30.53
C GLU A 131 -28.23 -20.84 29.05
N ILE A 132 -27.23 -20.03 28.69
CA ILE A 132 -26.64 -19.99 27.35
C ILE A 132 -25.88 -21.30 27.03
N VAL A 133 -25.11 -21.84 27.98
CA VAL A 133 -24.42 -23.14 27.82
C VAL A 133 -25.42 -24.28 27.70
N GLU A 134 -26.49 -24.28 28.48
CA GLU A 134 -27.52 -25.32 28.43
C GLU A 134 -28.37 -25.23 27.16
N LEU A 135 -28.74 -24.03 26.71
CA LEU A 135 -29.38 -23.81 25.40
C LEU A 135 -28.48 -24.25 24.24
N SER A 136 -27.18 -23.94 24.31
CA SER A 136 -26.20 -24.39 23.30
C SER A 136 -26.05 -25.90 23.28
N ARG A 137 -26.02 -26.54 24.45
CA ARG A 137 -25.98 -28.01 24.58
C ARG A 137 -27.26 -28.65 24.04
N ARG A 138 -28.45 -28.16 24.41
CA ARG A 138 -29.74 -28.62 23.88
C ARG A 138 -29.85 -28.44 22.37
N TYR A 139 -29.36 -27.34 21.80
CA TYR A 139 -29.35 -27.11 20.34
C TYR A 139 -28.46 -28.13 19.61
N VAL A 140 -27.30 -28.47 20.17
CA VAL A 140 -26.43 -29.53 19.63
C VAL A 140 -27.07 -30.92 19.79
N ASP A 141 -27.70 -31.21 20.93
CA ASP A 141 -28.38 -32.48 21.17
C ASP A 141 -29.60 -32.67 20.25
N ASP A 142 -30.46 -31.66 20.07
CA ASP A 142 -31.59 -31.68 19.14
C ASP A 142 -31.14 -31.82 17.68
N TRP A 143 -30.01 -31.19 17.31
CA TRP A 143 -29.41 -31.35 15.98
C TRP A 143 -28.87 -32.77 15.77
N LEU A 144 -28.19 -33.36 16.76
CA LEU A 144 -27.74 -34.76 16.76
C LEU A 144 -28.92 -35.76 16.77
N GLU A 145 -30.06 -35.38 17.35
CA GLU A 145 -31.31 -36.15 17.32
C GLU A 145 -32.07 -35.99 15.99
N GLY A 146 -31.87 -34.88 15.29
CA GLY A 146 -32.31 -34.64 13.92
C GLY A 146 -31.51 -35.46 12.90
N GLU A 147 -30.17 -35.40 12.96
CA GLU A 147 -29.25 -36.25 12.20
C GLU A 147 -29.53 -37.74 12.43
N ARG A 148 -29.71 -38.18 13.69
CA ARG A 148 -30.10 -39.57 14.00
C ARG A 148 -31.43 -39.96 13.35
N ARG A 149 -32.43 -39.07 13.33
CA ARG A 149 -33.73 -39.34 12.66
C ARG A 149 -33.63 -39.35 11.13
N LEU A 150 -32.74 -38.55 10.54
CA LEU A 150 -32.40 -38.62 9.10
C LEU A 150 -31.71 -39.94 8.75
N TYR A 151 -30.69 -40.34 9.54
CA TYR A 151 -29.98 -41.60 9.36
C TYR A 151 -30.91 -42.82 9.53
N TRP A 152 -31.85 -42.78 10.49
CA TRP A 152 -32.88 -43.80 10.65
C TRP A 152 -33.79 -43.89 9.42
N LYS A 153 -34.25 -42.76 8.88
CA LYS A 153 -35.08 -42.76 7.66
C LYS A 153 -34.32 -43.34 6.46
N LEU A 154 -33.07 -42.94 6.26
CA LEU A 154 -32.22 -43.44 5.17
C LEU A 154 -31.88 -44.93 5.29
N THR A 155 -31.71 -45.46 6.50
CA THR A 155 -31.44 -46.89 6.72
C THR A 155 -32.71 -47.76 6.72
N SER A 156 -33.86 -47.22 7.15
CA SER A 156 -35.15 -47.96 7.13
C SER A 156 -35.67 -48.32 5.73
N GLY A 157 -35.17 -47.68 4.68
CA GLY A 157 -35.47 -48.01 3.28
C GLY A 157 -34.73 -49.24 2.74
N LEU A 158 -33.72 -49.76 3.45
CA LEU A 158 -32.95 -50.94 3.07
C LEU A 158 -33.12 -52.03 4.13
N GLY A 159 -34.05 -52.96 3.87
CA GLY A 159 -34.47 -53.98 4.82
C GLY A 159 -33.39 -55.03 5.14
N GLN A 160 -32.50 -54.74 6.09
CA GLN A 160 -31.62 -55.71 6.74
C GLN A 160 -31.34 -55.34 8.22
N SER A 161 -30.81 -56.30 8.97
CA SER A 161 -30.80 -56.31 10.44
C SER A 161 -29.79 -55.36 11.10
N ARG A 162 -30.12 -54.94 12.33
CA ARG A 162 -29.33 -54.03 13.19
C ARG A 162 -27.81 -54.32 13.21
N PRO A 163 -26.97 -53.32 12.89
CA PRO A 163 -25.64 -53.20 13.46
C PRO A 163 -25.70 -52.32 14.73
N LEU A 164 -25.15 -52.79 15.84
CA LEU A 164 -24.87 -51.92 17.00
C LEU A 164 -23.67 -51.03 16.68
N LEU A 165 -23.82 -49.72 16.87
CA LEU A 165 -22.69 -48.77 16.81
C LEU A 165 -21.78 -49.00 18.03
N ALA A 166 -20.75 -49.83 17.85
CA ALA A 166 -19.69 -50.00 18.84
C ALA A 166 -18.88 -48.70 18.99
N LYS A 167 -18.45 -48.39 20.22
CA LYS A 167 -17.60 -47.23 20.52
C LYS A 167 -16.28 -47.33 19.73
N GLY A 168 -15.83 -46.22 19.14
CA GLY A 168 -14.44 -46.07 18.67
C GLY A 168 -14.18 -46.08 17.16
N LYS A 169 -15.02 -45.45 16.33
CA LYS A 169 -14.68 -45.06 14.95
C LYS A 169 -15.00 -43.57 14.70
N PRO A 170 -14.23 -42.87 13.83
CA PRO A 170 -14.37 -41.44 13.60
C PRO A 170 -15.62 -41.08 12.78
N PHE A 171 -16.05 -39.82 12.90
CA PHE A 171 -17.14 -39.23 12.14
C PHE A 171 -16.77 -38.99 10.64
N PRO A 172 -17.77 -38.76 9.76
CA PRO A 172 -17.51 -38.35 8.38
C PRO A 172 -16.68 -37.06 8.30
N PRO A 173 -15.73 -36.91 7.37
CA PRO A 173 -14.82 -35.76 7.32
C PRO A 173 -15.51 -34.39 7.25
N THR A 174 -16.66 -34.32 6.55
CA THR A 174 -17.50 -33.12 6.47
C THR A 174 -18.12 -32.73 7.81
N LEU A 175 -18.47 -33.72 8.64
CA LEU A 175 -19.01 -33.50 10.00
C LEU A 175 -17.89 -33.05 10.96
N THR A 176 -16.70 -33.64 10.84
CA THR A 176 -15.51 -33.22 11.60
C THR A 176 -15.15 -31.76 11.28
N LEU A 177 -15.10 -31.39 10.01
CA LEU A 177 -14.80 -30.01 9.59
C LEU A 177 -15.89 -29.02 10.05
N ALA A 178 -17.17 -29.42 10.05
CA ALA A 178 -18.25 -28.60 10.59
C ALA A 178 -18.12 -28.42 12.12
N LEU A 179 -17.79 -29.49 12.84
CA LEU A 179 -17.53 -29.46 14.29
C LEU A 179 -16.32 -28.59 14.64
N GLU A 180 -15.20 -28.69 13.91
CA GLU A 180 -14.02 -27.85 14.14
C GLU A 180 -14.31 -26.36 13.95
N ASN A 181 -15.08 -25.99 12.90
CA ASN A 181 -15.51 -24.61 12.70
C ASN A 181 -16.45 -24.13 13.82
N LEU A 182 -17.39 -24.96 14.28
CA LEU A 182 -18.29 -24.62 15.38
C LEU A 182 -17.52 -24.48 16.71
N TYR A 183 -16.56 -25.36 16.98
CA TYR A 183 -15.69 -25.31 18.16
C TYR A 183 -14.79 -24.07 18.13
N SER A 184 -14.29 -23.67 16.96
CA SER A 184 -13.52 -22.44 16.78
C SER A 184 -14.36 -21.18 17.06
N ALA A 185 -15.60 -21.14 16.58
CA ALA A 185 -16.53 -20.03 16.86
C ALA A 185 -16.92 -19.96 18.34
N LEU A 186 -17.20 -21.10 18.99
CA LEU A 186 -17.46 -21.19 20.43
C LEU A 186 -16.24 -20.74 21.25
N HIS A 187 -15.04 -21.20 20.89
CA HIS A 187 -13.80 -20.83 21.59
C HIS A 187 -13.46 -19.34 21.44
N GLN A 188 -13.79 -18.71 20.29
CA GLN A 188 -13.68 -17.25 20.13
C GLN A 188 -14.66 -16.51 21.05
N LEU A 189 -15.92 -16.94 21.14
CA LEU A 189 -16.92 -16.40 22.08
C LEU A 189 -16.49 -16.56 23.55
N GLU A 190 -15.99 -17.75 23.90
CA GLU A 190 -15.50 -18.08 25.24
C GLU A 190 -14.27 -17.24 25.63
N THR A 191 -13.33 -17.04 24.71
CA THR A 191 -12.18 -16.14 24.88
C THR A 191 -12.60 -14.68 25.02
N TRP A 192 -13.64 -14.25 24.31
CA TRP A 192 -14.20 -12.89 24.39
C TRP A 192 -14.92 -12.63 25.73
N LEU A 193 -15.56 -13.66 26.29
CA LEU A 193 -16.24 -13.59 27.60
C LEU A 193 -15.27 -13.72 28.79
N LEU A 194 -14.23 -14.55 28.67
CA LEU A 194 -13.20 -14.72 29.72
C LEU A 194 -12.13 -13.62 29.70
N GLY A 195 -12.12 -12.75 28.68
CA GLY A 195 -11.17 -11.65 28.46
C GLY A 195 -11.20 -10.48 29.47
N GLY A 196 -11.81 -10.66 30.64
CA GLY A 196 -11.59 -9.84 31.84
C GLY A 196 -11.74 -8.31 31.69
N PHE A 197 -12.97 -7.80 31.77
CA PHE A 197 -13.23 -6.36 31.88
C PHE A 197 -12.41 -5.71 33.00
N SER A 198 -11.59 -4.72 32.65
CA SER A 198 -11.05 -3.73 33.59
C SER A 198 -11.41 -2.32 33.10
N ALA A 199 -11.55 -1.39 34.06
CA ALA A 199 -12.07 -0.02 33.90
C ALA A 199 -13.55 0.10 33.47
N ASN A 200 -14.31 0.87 34.27
CA ASN A 200 -15.66 1.29 33.92
C ASN A 200 -15.63 2.36 32.81
N CYS A 201 -16.10 2.05 31.58
CA CYS A 201 -16.74 3.05 30.71
C CYS A 201 -17.53 2.45 29.54
N SER A 202 -18.24 3.34 28.83
CA SER A 202 -18.73 3.25 27.43
C SER A 202 -19.72 2.16 26.95
N VAL A 203 -20.19 1.19 27.75
CA VAL A 203 -21.25 0.24 27.29
C VAL A 203 -22.50 0.97 26.75
N ASN A 204 -22.95 2.04 27.42
CA ASN A 204 -24.09 2.84 26.98
C ASN A 204 -23.82 3.63 25.68
N VAL A 205 -22.57 3.97 25.38
CA VAL A 205 -22.19 4.69 24.15
C VAL A 205 -22.34 3.78 22.94
N LEU A 206 -21.93 2.51 23.08
CA LEU A 206 -22.06 1.51 22.01
C LEU A 206 -23.52 1.25 21.63
N HIS A 207 -24.44 1.28 22.60
CA HIS A 207 -25.86 1.00 22.38
C HIS A 207 -26.60 2.14 21.64
N GLU A 208 -26.33 3.40 22.02
CA GLU A 208 -26.85 4.59 21.32
C GLU A 208 -26.38 4.64 19.85
N MET A 209 -25.08 4.39 19.61
CA MET A 209 -24.50 4.42 18.25
C MET A 209 -25.15 3.39 17.32
N ILE A 210 -25.37 2.15 17.79
CA ILE A 210 -25.96 1.07 16.98
C ILE A 210 -27.40 1.40 16.58
N HIS A 211 -28.19 2.03 17.46
CA HIS A 211 -29.60 2.32 17.19
C HIS A 211 -29.85 3.59 16.35
N HIS A 212 -28.93 4.57 16.37
CA HIS A 212 -29.08 5.77 15.54
C HIS A 212 -28.70 5.54 14.07
N ASP A 213 -27.59 4.82 13.81
CA ASP A 213 -27.05 4.65 12.45
C ASP A 213 -28.00 3.82 11.54
N LEU A 214 -28.58 2.73 12.06
CA LEU A 214 -29.39 1.78 11.28
C LEU A 214 -30.61 2.42 10.59
N ASN A 215 -31.26 3.41 11.21
CA ASN A 215 -32.44 4.06 10.64
C ASN A 215 -32.11 5.15 9.61
N ASN A 216 -30.92 5.76 9.70
CA ASN A 216 -30.47 6.79 8.75
C ASN A 216 -29.99 6.17 7.43
N ILE A 217 -29.36 4.99 7.49
CA ILE A 217 -28.82 4.25 6.33
C ILE A 217 -29.88 3.99 5.24
N MET A 218 -31.16 3.84 5.60
CA MET A 218 -32.24 3.60 4.63
C MET A 218 -32.78 4.86 3.92
N ARG A 219 -32.23 6.06 4.15
CA ARG A 219 -32.80 7.32 3.64
C ARG A 219 -31.88 8.22 2.79
N GLN A 220 -30.60 7.92 2.63
CA GLN A 220 -29.67 8.76 1.87
C GLN A 220 -29.04 8.06 0.66
N GLN A 221 -29.79 7.97 -0.44
CA GLN A 221 -29.34 7.34 -1.69
C GLN A 221 -28.54 8.29 -2.62
N ASN A 222 -28.08 9.46 -2.14
CA ASN A 222 -27.50 10.53 -2.98
C ASN A 222 -26.29 11.28 -2.35
N ALA A 223 -25.60 10.71 -1.36
CA ALA A 223 -24.48 11.35 -0.66
C ALA A 223 -23.15 10.59 -0.84
N LEU A 224 -22.52 10.73 -2.01
CA LEU A 224 -21.22 10.11 -2.31
C LEU A 224 -20.06 11.10 -2.03
N ASP A 225 -19.20 10.78 -1.04
CA ASP A 225 -17.71 10.88 -1.13
C ASP A 225 -16.99 10.86 0.23
N GLN A 226 -17.66 11.09 1.36
CA GLN A 226 -16.97 11.26 2.67
C GLN A 226 -17.00 10.02 3.58
N ASP A 227 -18.05 9.20 3.55
CA ASP A 227 -18.25 8.11 4.54
C ASP A 227 -17.39 6.85 4.29
N TRP A 228 -16.79 6.71 3.10
CA TRP A 228 -16.10 5.48 2.71
C TRP A 228 -14.80 5.23 3.50
N ILE A 229 -14.10 6.28 3.94
CA ILE A 229 -12.88 6.15 4.76
C ILE A 229 -13.25 5.51 6.10
N LEU A 230 -14.25 6.07 6.79
CA LEU A 230 -14.74 5.58 8.08
C LEU A 230 -15.28 4.15 8.00
N TYR A 231 -15.88 3.78 6.86
CA TYR A 231 -16.32 2.40 6.62
C TYR A 231 -15.15 1.41 6.40
N LEU A 232 -14.15 1.77 5.57
CA LEU A 232 -12.98 0.90 5.34
C LEU A 232 -12.05 0.82 6.55
N ASP A 233 -11.89 1.90 7.30
CA ASP A 233 -11.09 1.94 8.52
C ASP A 233 -11.69 1.01 9.59
N LYS A 234 -13.00 1.10 9.83
CA LYS A 234 -13.76 0.16 10.68
C LYS A 234 -13.71 -1.29 10.18
N LEU A 235 -13.76 -1.54 8.86
CA LEU A 235 -13.60 -2.89 8.30
C LEU A 235 -12.18 -3.45 8.42
N SER A 236 -11.15 -2.58 8.38
CA SER A 236 -9.74 -3.01 8.36
C SER A 236 -9.32 -3.78 9.62
N ILE A 237 -10.05 -3.58 10.72
CA ILE A 237 -9.87 -4.22 12.03
C ILE A 237 -10.71 -5.51 12.15
N LEU A 238 -11.83 -5.61 11.43
CA LEU A 238 -12.91 -6.59 11.71
C LEU A 238 -13.19 -7.61 10.61
N ASN A 239 -12.79 -7.38 9.35
CA ASN A 239 -13.15 -8.29 8.25
C ASN A 239 -12.12 -8.33 7.11
N LYS A 240 -10.84 -8.45 7.46
CA LYS A 240 -9.80 -8.90 6.51
C LYS A 240 -9.85 -10.41 6.37
N ASP A 241 -9.90 -10.90 5.12
CA ASP A 241 -9.51 -12.28 4.79
C ASP A 241 -7.99 -12.43 4.99
N TRP A 242 -7.56 -12.55 6.26
CA TRP A 242 -6.15 -12.60 6.65
C TRP A 242 -5.36 -13.72 5.96
N LYS A 243 -6.04 -14.76 5.47
CA LYS A 243 -5.49 -15.84 4.66
C LYS A 243 -4.85 -15.35 3.34
N LEU A 244 -5.30 -14.23 2.78
CA LEU A 244 -4.72 -13.64 1.56
C LEU A 244 -3.39 -12.90 1.83
N LEU A 245 -3.28 -12.28 3.01
CA LEU A 245 -2.11 -11.48 3.41
C LEU A 245 -1.07 -12.33 4.14
N TYR A 246 -1.52 -13.30 4.93
CA TYR A 246 -0.73 -14.21 5.73
C TYR A 246 -1.03 -15.68 5.37
N PRO A 247 -0.87 -16.11 4.09
CA PRO A 247 -1.24 -17.46 3.65
C PRO A 247 -0.51 -18.56 4.44
N SER A 248 0.77 -18.34 4.74
CA SER A 248 1.60 -19.29 5.51
C SER A 248 1.31 -19.31 7.01
N CYS A 249 0.47 -18.42 7.56
CA CYS A 249 0.18 -18.39 9.01
C CYS A 249 -0.36 -19.73 9.51
N SER A 250 -1.38 -20.27 8.82
CA SER A 250 -2.02 -21.55 9.18
C SER A 250 -1.02 -22.72 9.15
N GLU A 251 -0.23 -22.82 8.08
CA GLU A 251 0.78 -23.86 7.89
C GLU A 251 1.89 -23.77 8.95
N LYS A 252 2.32 -22.54 9.26
CA LYS A 252 3.36 -22.27 10.24
C LYS A 252 2.88 -22.53 11.68
N ILE A 253 1.61 -22.27 12.03
CA ILE A 253 1.04 -22.65 13.32
C ILE A 253 1.11 -24.19 13.48
N VAL A 254 0.62 -24.94 12.48
CA VAL A 254 0.67 -26.41 12.50
C VAL A 254 2.12 -26.94 12.51
N TRP A 255 3.05 -26.26 11.83
CA TRP A 255 4.47 -26.57 11.94
C TRP A 255 5.00 -26.33 13.35
N MET A 256 4.70 -25.17 13.95
CA MET A 256 5.15 -24.80 15.29
C MET A 256 4.67 -25.81 16.34
N GLU A 257 3.38 -26.15 16.35
CA GLU A 257 2.78 -27.17 17.24
C GLU A 257 3.61 -28.47 17.30
N ASN A 258 4.12 -28.91 16.14
CA ASN A 258 4.87 -30.15 15.97
C ASN A 258 6.40 -30.01 16.08
N ASN A 259 6.95 -28.78 16.12
CA ASN A 259 8.39 -28.54 15.97
C ASN A 259 9.00 -27.54 16.97
N TRP A 260 8.23 -26.73 17.69
CA TRP A 260 8.79 -25.66 18.54
C TRP A 260 9.74 -26.20 19.62
N ARG A 261 9.42 -27.35 20.23
CA ARG A 261 10.29 -27.99 21.24
C ARG A 261 11.63 -28.50 20.70
N LYS A 262 11.83 -28.56 19.37
CA LYS A 262 13.10 -28.98 18.74
C LYS A 262 14.19 -27.90 18.81
N TYR A 263 13.81 -26.64 19.07
CA TYR A 263 14.74 -25.51 19.14
C TYR A 263 14.45 -24.69 20.41
N SER A 264 15.35 -24.77 21.38
CA SER A 264 15.17 -24.16 22.72
C SER A 264 14.91 -22.66 22.70
N CYS A 265 15.33 -21.96 21.64
CA CYS A 265 15.08 -20.53 21.48
C CYS A 265 13.59 -20.15 21.34
N TYR A 266 12.68 -21.05 20.98
CA TYR A 266 11.24 -20.73 20.93
C TYR A 266 10.69 -20.54 22.34
N GLY A 267 11.03 -21.44 23.27
CA GLY A 267 10.66 -21.31 24.68
C GLY A 267 11.32 -20.11 25.37
N GLN A 268 12.55 -19.76 24.99
CA GLN A 268 13.22 -18.54 25.46
C GLN A 268 12.54 -17.25 24.98
N LEU A 269 11.80 -17.31 23.86
CA LEU A 269 11.05 -16.19 23.28
C LEU A 269 9.55 -16.23 23.65
N GLY A 270 9.19 -16.97 24.72
CA GLY A 270 7.84 -16.98 25.28
C GLY A 270 6.85 -17.91 24.57
N VAL A 271 7.30 -18.81 23.70
CA VAL A 271 6.44 -19.89 23.17
C VAL A 271 6.28 -20.98 24.23
N ASP A 272 5.08 -21.04 24.80
CA ASP A 272 4.59 -22.22 25.52
C ASP A 272 3.87 -23.19 24.56
N GLU A 273 3.20 -24.21 25.09
CA GLU A 273 2.50 -25.21 24.29
C GLU A 273 1.12 -24.76 23.76
N THR A 274 0.69 -23.53 24.04
CA THR A 274 -0.61 -23.01 23.60
C THR A 274 -0.58 -22.45 22.18
N ARG A 275 -1.73 -22.51 21.49
CA ARG A 275 -1.92 -21.79 20.23
C ARG A 275 -1.75 -20.28 20.37
N CYS A 276 -2.04 -19.71 21.53
CA CYS A 276 -1.98 -18.26 21.76
C CYS A 276 -0.53 -17.75 21.78
N SER A 277 0.39 -18.44 22.46
CA SER A 277 1.79 -18.05 22.49
C SER A 277 2.48 -18.31 21.13
N ILE A 278 2.18 -19.44 20.47
CA ILE A 278 2.61 -19.72 19.10
C ILE A 278 2.15 -18.61 18.15
N PHE A 279 0.86 -18.25 18.16
CA PHE A 279 0.33 -17.19 17.31
C PHE A 279 0.95 -15.83 17.64
N THR A 280 1.11 -15.50 18.93
CA THR A 280 1.73 -14.25 19.39
C THR A 280 3.18 -14.14 18.93
N TYR A 281 3.96 -15.21 19.05
CA TYR A 281 5.32 -15.31 18.54
C TYR A 281 5.38 -15.13 17.01
N LEU A 282 4.51 -15.84 16.27
CA LEU A 282 4.44 -15.75 14.82
C LEU A 282 4.00 -14.38 14.31
N SER A 283 3.24 -13.62 15.11
CA SER A 283 2.77 -12.29 14.76
C SER A 283 3.77 -11.20 15.14
N ARG A 284 4.31 -11.24 16.37
CA ARG A 284 5.23 -10.22 16.91
C ARG A 284 6.67 -10.37 16.42
N LEU A 285 7.17 -11.60 16.24
CA LEU A 285 8.58 -11.87 15.95
C LEU A 285 8.83 -12.41 14.53
N GLU A 286 8.13 -13.46 14.09
CA GLU A 286 8.30 -13.97 12.72
C GLU A 286 7.46 -13.22 11.66
N ARG A 287 6.54 -12.32 12.07
CA ARG A 287 5.64 -11.52 11.22
C ARG A 287 4.81 -12.33 10.19
N GLN A 288 4.63 -13.62 10.43
CA GLN A 288 3.93 -14.58 9.58
C GLN A 288 2.44 -14.72 9.91
N CYS A 289 1.94 -14.06 10.96
CA CYS A 289 0.52 -13.98 11.32
C CYS A 289 0.09 -12.53 11.66
N PRO A 290 -1.22 -12.20 11.61
CA PRO A 290 -1.75 -10.86 11.94
C PRO A 290 -1.49 -10.42 13.39
N LEU A 291 -1.18 -9.14 13.61
CA LEU A 291 -1.06 -8.57 14.96
C LEU A 291 -2.46 -8.34 15.59
N ILE A 292 -2.84 -9.16 16.57
CA ILE A 292 -4.11 -9.00 17.33
C ILE A 292 -4.14 -7.68 18.12
N TRP A 293 -2.98 -7.27 18.66
CA TRP A 293 -2.85 -6.06 19.47
C TRP A 293 -1.70 -5.20 18.95
N ARG A 294 -2.01 -3.98 18.51
CA ARG A 294 -1.03 -2.90 18.40
C ARG A 294 -0.93 -2.21 19.75
N GLU A 295 0.05 -2.59 20.55
CA GLU A 295 0.55 -1.71 21.60
C GLU A 295 1.17 -0.49 20.88
N GLU A 296 0.72 0.72 21.21
CA GLU A 296 1.41 1.95 20.79
C GLU A 296 2.73 2.05 21.56
N VAL A 297 3.75 1.33 21.06
CA VAL A 297 5.13 1.55 21.46
C VAL A 297 5.48 2.96 20.99
N GLN A 298 5.37 3.91 21.92
CA GLN A 298 5.98 5.23 21.77
C GLN A 298 7.48 5.02 21.65
N LEU A 299 7.96 4.92 20.40
CA LEU A 299 9.37 4.92 20.08
C LEU A 299 9.96 6.18 20.69
N ALA A 300 10.73 6.00 21.77
CA ALA A 300 11.46 7.08 22.40
C ALA A 300 12.23 7.84 21.32
N GLY A 301 12.20 9.16 21.39
CA GLY A 301 12.77 10.01 20.35
C GLY A 301 14.28 9.86 20.28
N ASP A 302 14.75 8.90 19.48
CA ASP A 302 16.18 8.68 19.22
C ASP A 302 16.80 10.00 18.77
N ASP A 303 17.77 10.45 19.56
CA ASP A 303 18.27 11.81 19.49
C ASP A 303 18.94 12.05 18.14
N ILE A 304 18.45 13.03 17.38
CA ILE A 304 18.85 13.23 15.96
C ILE A 304 20.27 13.79 15.94
N ARG A 305 21.26 12.89 16.03
CA ARG A 305 22.67 13.22 15.82
C ARG A 305 22.79 13.87 14.43
N PRO A 306 23.22 15.14 14.34
CA PRO A 306 23.31 15.82 13.06
C PRO A 306 24.40 15.16 12.23
N LEU A 307 23.98 14.34 11.27
CA LEU A 307 24.87 13.81 10.23
C LEU A 307 25.58 14.99 9.56
N LEU A 308 26.90 15.04 9.80
CA LEU A 308 27.87 15.85 9.08
C LEU A 308 27.64 15.72 7.58
N LEU A 309 28.02 16.74 6.80
CA LEU A 309 27.99 16.62 5.34
C LEU A 309 28.82 15.38 4.93
N PRO A 310 28.23 14.44 4.16
CA PRO A 310 28.92 13.19 3.84
C PRO A 310 30.22 13.45 3.08
N ASN A 311 31.21 12.58 3.30
CA ASN A 311 32.47 12.64 2.58
C ASN A 311 32.43 11.66 1.39
N ILE A 312 32.68 12.15 0.17
CA ILE A 312 32.77 11.32 -1.03
C ILE A 312 33.92 10.31 -0.96
N SER A 313 35.03 10.66 -0.30
CA SER A 313 36.18 9.77 -0.15
C SER A 313 35.84 8.51 0.65
N HIS A 314 34.90 8.61 1.61
CA HIS A 314 34.42 7.44 2.36
C HIS A 314 33.55 6.53 1.48
N LEU A 315 32.68 7.13 0.63
CA LEU A 315 31.89 6.37 -0.33
C LEU A 315 32.79 5.63 -1.34
N HIS A 316 33.76 6.34 -1.91
CA HIS A 316 34.76 5.78 -2.82
C HIS A 316 35.62 4.69 -2.18
N ALA A 317 35.87 4.74 -0.86
CA ALA A 317 36.58 3.69 -0.14
C ALA A 317 35.71 2.44 0.08
N SER A 318 34.39 2.59 0.25
CA SER A 318 33.44 1.46 0.36
C SER A 318 33.14 0.72 -0.95
N MET A 319 33.66 1.22 -2.08
CA MET A 319 33.50 0.67 -3.43
C MET A 319 34.87 0.18 -3.92
N ASP A 320 35.43 -0.85 -3.28
CA ASP A 320 36.81 -1.31 -3.47
C ASP A 320 36.95 -2.60 -4.31
N ASP A 321 35.95 -3.49 -4.28
CA ASP A 321 36.08 -4.86 -4.79
C ASP A 321 36.37 -5.03 -6.30
N SER A 322 36.12 -4.01 -7.12
CA SER A 322 36.56 -3.96 -8.52
C SER A 322 36.78 -2.53 -9.00
N VAL A 323 38.04 -2.13 -9.15
CA VAL A 323 38.43 -0.80 -9.64
C VAL A 323 37.81 -0.49 -11.01
N GLN A 324 37.76 -1.48 -11.91
CA GLN A 324 37.20 -1.30 -13.25
C GLN A 324 35.69 -1.06 -13.22
N ASN A 325 34.94 -1.85 -12.43
CA ASN A 325 33.49 -1.73 -12.33
C ASN A 325 33.06 -0.37 -11.79
N TYR A 326 33.79 0.17 -10.81
CA TYR A 326 33.43 1.42 -10.15
C TYR A 326 34.02 2.69 -10.77
N LYS A 327 35.01 2.59 -11.67
CA LYS A 327 35.71 3.78 -12.20
C LYS A 327 34.72 4.84 -12.73
N TRP A 328 33.85 4.44 -13.66
CA TRP A 328 32.84 5.33 -14.24
C TRP A 328 31.84 5.86 -13.20
N MET A 329 31.43 5.02 -12.26
CA MET A 329 30.49 5.40 -11.19
C MET A 329 31.08 6.49 -10.29
N LYS A 330 32.34 6.32 -9.86
CA LYS A 330 33.07 7.31 -9.02
C LYS A 330 33.29 8.63 -9.76
N GLU A 331 33.60 8.57 -11.06
CA GLU A 331 33.70 9.77 -11.91
C GLU A 331 32.35 10.51 -12.00
N ARG A 332 31.23 9.78 -12.21
CA ARG A 332 29.88 10.38 -12.17
C ARG A 332 29.60 11.03 -10.82
N MET A 333 29.73 10.28 -9.72
CA MET A 333 29.49 10.73 -8.34
C MET A 333 30.28 12.00 -8.01
N THR A 334 31.58 12.03 -8.35
CA THR A 334 32.44 13.22 -8.18
C THR A 334 31.87 14.40 -8.94
N SER A 335 31.49 14.20 -10.20
CA SER A 335 31.02 15.28 -11.06
C SER A 335 29.69 15.89 -10.63
N THR A 336 28.85 15.17 -9.88
CA THR A 336 27.52 15.60 -9.41
C THR A 336 27.47 15.91 -7.91
N TRP A 337 28.60 15.82 -7.19
CA TRP A 337 28.61 15.89 -5.73
C TRP A 337 28.10 17.23 -5.16
N SER A 338 28.35 18.33 -5.87
CA SER A 338 27.82 19.66 -5.56
C SER A 338 26.29 19.68 -5.62
N ASP A 339 25.70 19.10 -6.66
CA ASP A 339 24.25 19.03 -6.84
C ASP A 339 23.59 18.20 -5.74
N TRP A 340 24.16 17.04 -5.41
CA TRP A 340 23.70 16.22 -4.28
C TRP A 340 23.84 16.95 -2.93
N SER A 341 24.95 17.67 -2.70
CA SER A 341 25.18 18.42 -1.47
C SER A 341 24.19 19.58 -1.29
N GLU A 342 23.87 20.30 -2.37
CA GLU A 342 22.88 21.36 -2.36
C GLU A 342 21.45 20.81 -2.21
N ALA A 343 21.12 19.73 -2.93
CA ALA A 343 19.82 19.07 -2.86
C ALA A 343 19.53 18.48 -1.47
N TYR A 344 20.55 17.91 -0.82
CA TYR A 344 20.45 17.45 0.57
C TYR A 344 20.31 18.63 1.55
N SER A 345 20.96 19.76 1.27
CA SER A 345 20.80 21.00 2.02
C SER A 345 19.42 21.66 1.78
N TRP A 346 18.80 21.46 0.62
CA TRP A 346 17.41 21.79 0.35
C TRP A 346 16.47 20.86 1.13
N LEU A 347 16.71 19.55 1.14
CA LEU A 347 15.90 18.55 1.86
C LEU A 347 15.89 18.84 3.37
N LYS A 348 17.08 19.09 3.96
CA LYS A 348 17.25 19.49 5.37
C LYS A 348 16.45 20.75 5.76
N ARG A 349 16.23 21.69 4.82
CA ARG A 349 15.45 22.92 5.04
C ARG A 349 13.94 22.74 4.80
N ASN A 350 13.54 22.09 3.70
CA ASN A 350 12.16 22.10 3.20
C ASN A 350 11.36 20.82 3.48
N ARG A 351 12.05 19.75 3.89
CA ARG A 351 11.51 18.38 4.04
C ARG A 351 12.15 17.66 5.23
N ARG A 352 12.44 18.37 6.32
CA ARG A 352 13.12 17.81 7.52
C ARG A 352 12.45 16.55 8.08
N HIS A 353 11.13 16.39 7.93
CA HIS A 353 10.38 15.20 8.35
C HIS A 353 10.67 13.94 7.51
N LEU A 354 11.20 14.09 6.28
CA LEU A 354 11.64 12.99 5.42
C LEU A 354 13.07 12.52 5.75
N LEU A 355 13.80 13.20 6.63
CA LEU A 355 15.16 12.77 6.98
C LEU A 355 15.12 11.44 7.76
N PRO A 356 16.04 10.49 7.49
CA PRO A 356 16.13 9.26 8.26
C PRO A 356 16.35 9.53 9.74
N LYS A 357 15.57 8.85 10.59
CA LYS A 357 15.71 8.89 12.06
C LYS A 357 16.71 7.84 12.58
N LYS A 358 16.86 6.71 11.86
CA LYS A 358 17.75 5.59 12.19
C LYS A 358 18.81 5.42 11.10
N GLN A 359 20.04 5.11 11.49
CA GLN A 359 21.06 4.58 10.56
C GLN A 359 20.75 3.11 10.25
N LEU A 360 20.43 2.81 9.00
CA LEU A 360 20.18 1.45 8.51
C LEU A 360 21.46 0.78 8.00
N THR A 361 21.54 -0.54 8.10
CA THR A 361 22.47 -1.40 7.36
C THR A 361 21.85 -1.81 6.03
N ILE A 362 22.53 -1.53 4.92
CA ILE A 362 22.00 -1.78 3.58
C ILE A 362 23.00 -2.59 2.77
N LEU A 363 22.61 -3.78 2.32
CA LEU A 363 23.38 -4.55 1.36
C LEU A 363 23.10 -4.02 -0.05
N VAL A 364 24.15 -3.76 -0.82
CA VAL A 364 24.07 -3.29 -2.21
C VAL A 364 24.86 -4.24 -3.09
N HIS A 365 24.19 -4.97 -3.99
CA HIS A 365 24.83 -5.94 -4.87
C HIS A 365 24.45 -5.77 -6.34
N MET A 366 25.41 -5.33 -7.15
CA MET A 366 25.27 -5.14 -8.59
C MET A 366 25.68 -6.42 -9.33
N GLY A 367 24.73 -7.34 -9.46
CA GLY A 367 24.91 -8.63 -10.13
C GLY A 367 25.30 -8.50 -11.61
N PHE A 368 24.85 -7.44 -12.29
CA PHE A 368 25.22 -7.14 -13.68
C PHE A 368 26.70 -6.74 -13.90
N LEU A 369 27.42 -6.37 -12.84
CA LEU A 369 28.85 -6.00 -12.89
C LEU A 369 29.78 -7.18 -12.58
N THR A 370 29.25 -8.30 -12.10
CA THR A 370 30.10 -9.44 -11.71
C THR A 370 30.69 -10.10 -12.95
N LYS A 371 31.91 -10.63 -12.84
CA LYS A 371 32.53 -11.42 -13.93
C LYS A 371 31.68 -12.64 -14.33
N ALA A 372 30.92 -13.19 -13.37
CA ALA A 372 30.01 -14.30 -13.59
C ALA A 372 28.79 -13.96 -14.48
N SER A 373 28.44 -12.68 -14.64
CA SER A 373 27.39 -12.25 -15.58
C SER A 373 27.81 -12.29 -17.05
N GLY A 374 29.13 -12.20 -17.31
CA GLY A 374 29.69 -12.06 -18.67
C GLY A 374 29.42 -10.71 -19.36
N PHE A 375 28.63 -9.80 -18.77
CA PHE A 375 28.12 -8.60 -19.46
C PHE A 375 29.15 -7.47 -19.67
N LYS A 376 30.23 -7.41 -18.88
CA LYS A 376 31.35 -6.46 -19.08
C LYS A 376 30.95 -4.97 -19.14
N PHE A 377 29.89 -4.54 -18.45
CA PHE A 377 29.47 -3.12 -18.41
C PHE A 377 30.59 -2.22 -17.86
N GLY A 378 31.30 -2.65 -16.82
CA GLY A 378 32.45 -1.92 -16.26
C GLY A 378 33.62 -1.73 -17.23
N GLU A 379 33.86 -2.68 -18.14
CA GLU A 379 34.88 -2.57 -19.19
C GLU A 379 34.44 -1.61 -20.30
N SER A 380 33.17 -1.71 -20.73
CA SER A 380 32.63 -1.02 -21.90
C SER A 380 32.08 0.39 -21.64
N ALA A 381 31.99 0.82 -20.37
CA ALA A 381 31.46 2.14 -19.97
C ALA A 381 32.17 3.35 -20.64
N PHE A 382 33.42 3.18 -21.07
CA PHE A 382 34.21 4.23 -21.74
C PHE A 382 34.26 4.09 -23.27
N THR A 383 33.68 3.03 -23.85
CA THR A 383 33.80 2.68 -25.28
C THR A 383 32.45 2.58 -26.00
N GLY A 384 31.40 3.23 -25.48
CA GLY A 384 30.06 3.22 -26.08
C GLY A 384 29.13 2.11 -25.56
N GLY A 385 29.51 1.43 -24.47
CA GLY A 385 28.66 0.47 -23.78
C GLY A 385 27.42 1.07 -23.10
N PRO A 386 26.50 0.23 -22.59
CA PRO A 386 25.30 0.66 -21.88
C PRO A 386 25.64 1.37 -20.55
N LEU A 387 25.03 2.54 -20.32
CA LEU A 387 25.28 3.40 -19.16
C LEU A 387 24.04 3.66 -18.28
N GLY A 388 22.84 3.26 -18.70
CA GLY A 388 21.59 3.57 -17.96
C GLY A 388 21.57 2.97 -16.56
N GLU A 389 21.89 1.68 -16.46
CA GLU A 389 22.00 0.97 -15.19
C GLU A 389 23.08 1.59 -14.29
N LEU A 390 24.24 1.96 -14.86
CA LEU A 390 25.33 2.62 -14.12
C LEU A 390 24.96 4.02 -13.60
N VAL A 391 24.15 4.77 -14.36
CA VAL A 391 23.55 6.05 -13.92
C VAL A 391 22.67 5.81 -12.68
N GLN A 392 21.67 4.92 -12.79
CA GLN A 392 20.72 4.67 -11.71
C GLN A 392 21.41 4.11 -10.45
N TRP A 393 22.34 3.16 -10.60
CA TRP A 393 23.09 2.60 -9.47
C TRP A 393 23.96 3.65 -8.77
N SER A 394 24.62 4.54 -9.51
CA SER A 394 25.43 5.62 -8.90
C SER A 394 24.58 6.59 -8.09
N ASP A 395 23.43 6.96 -8.62
CA ASP A 395 22.53 7.96 -8.02
C ASP A 395 21.81 7.40 -6.79
N LEU A 396 21.41 6.12 -6.84
CA LEU A 396 20.91 5.38 -5.67
C LEU A 396 21.98 5.31 -4.57
N ILE A 397 23.18 4.81 -4.89
CA ILE A 397 24.26 4.64 -3.89
C ILE A 397 24.62 5.99 -3.24
N THR A 398 24.62 7.07 -4.01
CA THR A 398 24.84 8.43 -3.49
C THR A 398 23.70 8.88 -2.58
N THR A 399 22.44 8.66 -2.98
CA THR A 399 21.25 8.95 -2.15
C THR A 399 21.35 8.27 -0.78
N LEU A 400 21.67 6.96 -0.75
CA LEU A 400 21.79 6.17 0.49
C LEU A 400 22.94 6.64 1.39
N HIS A 401 24.06 7.07 0.80
CA HIS A 401 25.19 7.65 1.54
C HIS A 401 24.87 9.03 2.11
N PHE A 402 24.11 9.86 1.39
CA PHE A 402 23.61 11.15 1.91
C PHE A 402 22.57 10.99 3.04
N PHE A 403 21.85 9.88 3.06
CA PHE A 403 21.03 9.45 4.19
C PHE A 403 21.84 8.87 5.37
N GLY A 404 23.17 8.77 5.24
CA GLY A 404 24.07 8.34 6.32
C GLY A 404 23.95 6.86 6.69
N HIS A 405 23.46 6.03 5.77
CA HIS A 405 23.30 4.60 6.00
C HIS A 405 24.62 3.82 5.89
N ARG A 406 24.72 2.69 6.60
CA ARG A 406 25.87 1.78 6.54
C ARG A 406 25.75 0.89 5.30
N LEU A 407 26.50 1.21 4.25
CA LEU A 407 26.43 0.50 2.98
C LEU A 407 27.42 -0.69 2.94
N LEU A 408 26.93 -1.86 2.54
CA LEU A 408 27.72 -3.06 2.27
C LEU A 408 27.68 -3.33 0.77
N ILE A 409 28.57 -2.64 0.03
CA ILE A 409 28.57 -2.60 -1.44
C ILE A 409 29.37 -3.79 -2.02
N SER A 410 28.92 -4.34 -3.14
CA SER A 410 29.62 -5.39 -3.89
C SER A 410 29.30 -5.35 -5.38
N SER A 411 30.32 -5.60 -6.20
CA SER A 411 30.21 -5.77 -7.65
C SER A 411 30.74 -7.13 -8.12
N GLU A 412 31.30 -7.93 -7.22
CA GLU A 412 31.78 -9.29 -7.50
C GLU A 412 31.16 -10.34 -6.57
N SER A 413 30.91 -11.54 -7.11
CA SER A 413 30.25 -12.64 -6.40
C SER A 413 31.06 -13.17 -5.21
N SER A 414 32.38 -12.98 -5.20
CA SER A 414 33.28 -13.29 -4.08
C SER A 414 33.03 -12.39 -2.86
N THR A 415 32.90 -11.08 -3.10
CA THR A 415 32.53 -10.09 -2.09
C THR A 415 31.14 -10.38 -1.54
N LEU A 416 30.16 -10.64 -2.42
CA LEU A 416 28.82 -11.03 -2.01
C LEU A 416 28.87 -12.27 -1.11
N LYS A 417 29.56 -13.35 -1.51
CA LYS A 417 29.69 -14.57 -0.71
C LYS A 417 30.31 -14.31 0.66
N ARG A 418 31.32 -13.44 0.75
CA ARG A 418 31.92 -13.00 2.02
C ARG A 418 30.89 -12.26 2.89
N THR A 419 30.19 -11.27 2.35
CA THR A 419 29.14 -10.53 3.08
C THR A 419 28.00 -11.45 3.55
N LEU A 420 27.48 -12.33 2.68
CA LEU A 420 26.41 -13.26 3.04
C LEU A 420 26.84 -14.27 4.12
N SER A 421 28.11 -14.69 4.14
CA SER A 421 28.64 -15.63 5.14
C SER A 421 28.59 -15.09 6.57
N GLN A 422 28.66 -13.76 6.77
CA GLN A 422 28.49 -13.13 8.08
C GLN A 422 27.10 -13.41 8.68
N TYR A 423 26.08 -13.49 7.82
CA TYR A 423 24.69 -13.74 8.18
C TYR A 423 24.31 -15.23 8.25
N SER A 424 25.15 -16.13 7.73
CA SER A 424 24.96 -17.57 7.87
C SER A 424 25.28 -18.08 9.29
N SER A 425 26.03 -17.30 10.08
CA SER A 425 26.50 -17.68 11.42
C SER A 425 25.45 -17.50 12.53
N SER A 426 24.43 -16.67 12.32
CA SER A 426 23.36 -16.43 13.30
C SER A 426 22.33 -17.56 13.29
N SER A 427 22.70 -18.70 13.87
CA SER A 427 21.94 -19.96 13.86
C SER A 427 20.71 -19.99 14.79
N SER A 428 20.13 -18.83 15.12
CA SER A 428 18.86 -18.73 15.83
C SER A 428 17.69 -19.09 14.91
N PHE A 429 17.33 -20.39 14.89
CA PHE A 429 16.17 -20.90 14.14
C PHE A 429 14.86 -20.17 14.50
N CYS A 430 14.82 -19.60 15.69
CA CYS A 430 13.71 -18.85 16.26
C CYS A 430 13.83 -17.31 16.08
N GLY A 431 14.65 -16.83 15.14
CA GLY A 431 14.65 -15.40 14.75
C GLY A 431 15.17 -14.42 15.81
N ALA A 432 15.99 -14.87 16.77
CA ALA A 432 16.55 -13.99 17.80
C ALA A 432 17.42 -12.89 17.15
N LEU A 433 17.01 -11.63 17.34
CA LEU A 433 17.56 -10.44 16.70
C LEU A 433 18.95 -10.06 17.23
N THR A 434 20.00 -10.72 16.75
CA THR A 434 21.35 -10.14 16.73
C THR A 434 21.34 -8.92 15.80
N GLY A 435 21.62 -7.72 16.33
CA GLY A 435 21.40 -6.42 15.67
C GLY A 435 22.24 -6.10 14.43
N ASP A 436 22.90 -7.10 13.83
CA ASP A 436 23.78 -6.97 12.67
C ASP A 436 23.08 -7.12 11.31
N GLU A 437 21.84 -7.65 11.29
CA GLU A 437 21.07 -7.96 10.09
C GLU A 437 20.96 -6.78 9.09
N PRO A 438 20.88 -7.05 7.77
CA PRO A 438 20.62 -5.99 6.80
C PRO A 438 19.16 -5.54 6.91
N ASP A 439 18.91 -4.25 7.18
CA ASP A 439 17.57 -3.65 7.17
C ASP A 439 16.96 -3.65 5.76
N LEU A 440 17.79 -3.43 4.73
CA LEU A 440 17.40 -3.44 3.31
C LEU A 440 18.48 -4.08 2.42
N ILE A 441 18.05 -4.60 1.27
CA ILE A 441 18.90 -5.24 0.27
C ILE A 441 18.56 -4.70 -1.12
N PHE A 442 19.42 -3.87 -1.69
CA PHE A 442 19.31 -3.43 -3.09
C PHE A 442 20.12 -4.35 -3.99
N THR A 443 19.48 -4.90 -5.03
CA THR A 443 20.14 -5.72 -6.04
C THR A 443 19.44 -5.64 -7.39
N ASP A 444 19.90 -6.38 -8.39
CA ASP A 444 19.25 -6.55 -9.70
C ASP A 444 18.79 -8.00 -9.91
N ILE A 445 18.13 -8.29 -11.04
CA ILE A 445 17.61 -9.63 -11.38
C ILE A 445 18.71 -10.71 -11.42
N ILE A 446 19.92 -10.38 -11.90
CA ILE A 446 21.07 -11.30 -11.87
C ILE A 446 21.54 -11.50 -10.43
N GLY A 447 21.61 -10.42 -9.66
CA GLY A 447 22.01 -10.41 -8.26
C GLY A 447 21.08 -11.22 -7.35
N ILE A 448 19.76 -11.20 -7.55
CA ILE A 448 18.82 -12.11 -6.86
C ILE A 448 19.24 -13.57 -7.07
N ASN A 449 19.49 -13.95 -8.32
CA ASN A 449 19.84 -15.33 -8.66
C ASN A 449 21.20 -15.71 -8.05
N GLN A 450 22.17 -14.79 -8.00
CA GLN A 450 23.43 -15.04 -7.29
C GLN A 450 23.25 -15.18 -5.76
N ILE A 451 22.46 -14.31 -5.12
CA ILE A 451 22.13 -14.40 -3.69
C ILE A 451 21.47 -15.76 -3.38
N ARG A 452 20.47 -16.16 -4.19
CA ARG A 452 19.74 -17.42 -4.06
C ARG A 452 20.65 -18.65 -4.25
N CYS A 453 21.59 -18.60 -5.20
CA CYS A 453 22.57 -19.67 -5.42
C CYS A 453 23.67 -19.74 -4.35
N ILE A 454 24.04 -18.61 -3.72
CA ILE A 454 25.06 -18.57 -2.66
C ILE A 454 24.47 -18.97 -1.31
N SER A 455 23.26 -18.54 -0.98
CA SER A 455 22.54 -18.91 0.24
C SER A 455 21.02 -18.79 0.06
N ALA A 456 20.38 -19.92 -0.25
CA ALA A 456 18.92 -20.02 -0.32
C ALA A 456 18.24 -19.64 1.01
N ASN A 457 18.88 -19.93 2.15
CA ASN A 457 18.40 -19.56 3.48
C ASN A 457 18.39 -18.03 3.67
N PHE A 458 19.47 -17.34 3.26
CA PHE A 458 19.53 -15.87 3.29
C PHE A 458 18.47 -15.27 2.36
N TYR A 459 18.35 -15.78 1.13
CA TYR A 459 17.34 -15.33 0.18
C TYR A 459 15.93 -15.45 0.79
N SER A 460 15.58 -16.62 1.31
CA SER A 460 14.27 -16.88 1.93
C SER A 460 14.00 -15.92 3.10
N LYS A 461 14.91 -15.87 4.08
CA LYS A 461 14.76 -15.04 5.30
C LYS A 461 14.57 -13.56 5.00
N TYR A 462 15.25 -13.02 3.98
CA TYR A 462 15.25 -11.59 3.69
C TYR A 462 14.52 -11.20 2.40
N THR A 463 13.68 -12.07 1.83
CA THR A 463 12.94 -11.80 0.56
C THR A 463 12.13 -10.50 0.62
N CYS A 464 11.51 -10.15 1.75
CA CYS A 464 10.76 -8.90 1.91
C CYS A 464 11.64 -7.63 1.99
N ARG A 465 12.92 -7.77 2.35
CA ARG A 465 13.90 -6.67 2.41
C ARG A 465 14.55 -6.37 1.06
N LEU A 466 14.28 -7.18 0.02
CA LEU A 466 14.76 -6.96 -1.34
C LEU A 466 14.10 -5.73 -1.99
N ARG A 467 14.91 -4.92 -2.67
CA ARG A 467 14.53 -3.87 -3.62
C ARG A 467 15.35 -4.11 -4.89
N VAL A 468 14.68 -4.20 -6.04
CA VAL A 468 15.17 -4.94 -7.21
C VAL A 468 15.19 -4.02 -8.43
N LEU A 469 16.36 -3.55 -8.84
CA LEU A 469 16.49 -2.68 -9.99
C LEU A 469 16.24 -3.49 -11.27
N ASP A 470 15.20 -3.09 -12.00
CA ASP A 470 14.69 -3.71 -13.22
C ASP A 470 14.22 -2.57 -14.14
N SER A 471 15.10 -2.17 -15.07
CA SER A 471 14.96 -0.92 -15.84
C SER A 471 13.59 -0.81 -16.52
N PHE A 472 13.08 -1.92 -17.10
CA PHE A 472 11.84 -1.97 -17.88
C PHE A 472 10.61 -2.44 -17.09
N GLY A 473 10.82 -3.02 -15.91
CA GLY A 473 9.77 -3.47 -14.99
C GLY A 473 9.20 -4.86 -15.27
N THR A 474 8.64 -5.45 -14.22
CA THR A 474 8.14 -6.83 -14.16
C THR A 474 6.65 -6.82 -13.80
N GLN A 475 5.81 -7.40 -14.65
CA GLN A 475 4.37 -7.55 -14.42
C GLN A 475 4.01 -8.88 -13.75
N ALA A 476 2.84 -8.95 -13.11
CA ALA A 476 2.33 -10.09 -12.33
C ALA A 476 2.48 -11.46 -13.01
N GLN A 477 2.04 -11.55 -14.26
CA GLN A 477 2.01 -12.77 -15.07
C GLN A 477 3.40 -13.31 -15.45
N PHE A 478 4.45 -12.50 -15.30
CA PHE A 478 5.85 -12.94 -15.44
C PHE A 478 6.53 -13.12 -14.08
N ASN A 479 6.13 -12.38 -13.04
CA ASN A 479 6.59 -12.52 -11.66
C ASN A 479 6.17 -13.88 -11.06
N HIS A 480 4.91 -14.27 -11.22
CA HIS A 480 4.35 -15.49 -10.64
C HIS A 480 4.57 -16.72 -11.54
N ALA A 481 5.61 -17.50 -11.24
CA ALA A 481 6.06 -18.62 -12.08
C ALA A 481 4.98 -19.68 -12.43
N PRO A 482 4.05 -20.07 -11.54
CA PRO A 482 2.96 -20.99 -11.88
C PRO A 482 2.01 -20.43 -12.94
N TYR A 483 1.62 -19.15 -12.81
CA TYR A 483 0.74 -18.50 -13.79
C TYR A 483 1.43 -18.35 -15.15
N PHE A 484 2.70 -17.96 -15.16
CA PHE A 484 3.49 -17.90 -16.40
C PHE A 484 3.50 -19.25 -17.14
N LYS A 485 3.73 -20.35 -16.42
CA LYS A 485 3.76 -21.70 -17.00
C LYS A 485 2.41 -22.13 -17.57
N ALA A 486 1.31 -21.79 -16.90
CA ALA A 486 -0.03 -22.10 -17.38
C ALA A 486 -0.39 -21.32 -18.67
N HIS A 487 0.08 -20.08 -18.81
CA HIS A 487 -0.26 -19.17 -19.91
C HIS A 487 0.88 -18.99 -20.94
N ILE A 488 1.84 -19.92 -20.98
CA ILE A 488 3.07 -19.82 -21.79
C ILE A 488 2.82 -19.67 -23.32
N THR A 489 1.66 -20.14 -23.80
CA THR A 489 1.22 -19.98 -25.20
C THR A 489 0.82 -18.55 -25.55
N GLN A 490 0.30 -17.80 -24.59
CA GLN A 490 -0.13 -16.40 -24.73
C GLN A 490 1.01 -15.44 -24.39
N LEU A 491 1.79 -15.76 -23.35
CA LEU A 491 2.86 -14.90 -22.82
C LEU A 491 4.19 -15.09 -23.56
N GLY A 492 4.34 -16.14 -24.36
CA GLY A 492 5.57 -16.51 -25.06
C GLY A 492 6.49 -17.42 -24.25
N LYS A 493 7.36 -18.16 -24.93
CA LYS A 493 8.08 -19.33 -24.38
C LYS A 493 9.16 -19.01 -23.34
N ASP A 494 9.75 -17.80 -23.40
CA ASP A 494 10.90 -17.42 -22.58
C ASP A 494 10.54 -16.40 -21.49
N ASN A 495 10.98 -16.66 -20.26
CA ASN A 495 10.94 -15.73 -19.13
C ASN A 495 12.14 -15.94 -18.18
N PRO A 496 13.38 -15.62 -18.62
CA PRO A 496 14.59 -15.80 -17.80
C PRO A 496 14.78 -14.72 -16.72
N TRP A 497 13.95 -13.67 -16.72
CA TRP A 497 14.06 -12.52 -15.81
C TRP A 497 12.96 -12.48 -14.73
N GLY A 498 11.88 -13.27 -14.90
CA GLY A 498 10.75 -13.35 -13.98
C GLY A 498 10.80 -14.58 -13.09
N GLY A 499 9.63 -14.97 -12.56
CA GLY A 499 9.49 -16.15 -11.70
C GLY A 499 10.03 -15.98 -10.28
N HIS A 500 10.17 -14.74 -9.80
CA HIS A 500 10.67 -14.43 -8.47
C HIS A 500 9.59 -14.41 -7.37
N SER A 501 8.30 -14.34 -7.74
CA SER A 501 7.14 -14.24 -6.83
C SER A 501 7.31 -13.19 -5.71
N LEU A 502 7.85 -12.01 -6.05
CA LEU A 502 7.95 -10.88 -5.12
C LEU A 502 6.61 -10.14 -5.00
N LYS A 503 6.51 -9.16 -4.09
CA LYS A 503 5.50 -8.09 -4.21
C LYS A 503 5.94 -7.16 -5.35
N LEU A 504 5.02 -6.77 -6.25
CA LEU A 504 5.42 -6.07 -7.50
C LEU A 504 6.09 -4.71 -7.26
N GLY A 505 5.73 -4.03 -6.17
CA GLY A 505 6.40 -2.80 -5.72
C GLY A 505 7.86 -2.98 -5.25
N GLN A 506 8.36 -4.22 -5.13
CA GLN A 506 9.79 -4.48 -4.87
C GLN A 506 10.67 -4.31 -6.12
N PHE A 507 10.10 -4.34 -7.33
CA PHE A 507 10.81 -4.00 -8.55
C PHE A 507 10.88 -2.48 -8.72
N PHE A 508 12.04 -1.97 -9.11
CA PHE A 508 12.44 -0.55 -9.08
C PHE A 508 12.86 -0.13 -10.50
N THR A 509 12.05 0.70 -11.18
CA THR A 509 12.15 0.97 -12.62
C THR A 509 12.94 2.24 -12.98
N PHE A 510 13.37 2.32 -14.25
CA PHE A 510 14.12 3.45 -14.79
C PHE A 510 13.25 4.67 -15.14
N TYR A 511 12.01 4.42 -15.56
CA TYR A 511 10.95 5.42 -15.77
C TYR A 511 9.64 4.94 -15.11
N PRO A 512 8.65 5.83 -14.82
CA PRO A 512 7.39 5.47 -14.17
C PRO A 512 6.37 4.78 -15.12
N HIS A 513 6.85 3.94 -16.02
CA HIS A 513 6.06 3.30 -17.09
C HIS A 513 5.34 2.00 -16.67
N SER A 514 5.59 1.50 -15.46
CA SER A 514 5.03 0.24 -14.97
C SER A 514 4.36 0.48 -13.61
N PRO A 515 3.03 0.72 -13.54
CA PRO A 515 2.34 1.14 -12.31
C PRO A 515 2.31 0.06 -11.22
N ASP A 516 2.58 -1.20 -11.59
CA ASP A 516 2.77 -2.31 -10.66
C ASP A 516 4.07 -2.23 -9.84
N ASN A 517 5.05 -1.46 -10.33
CA ASN A 517 6.40 -1.39 -9.79
C ASN A 517 6.68 -0.03 -9.15
N SER A 518 7.69 0.04 -8.27
CA SER A 518 8.15 1.33 -7.77
C SER A 518 9.00 2.03 -8.81
N PHE A 519 8.78 3.33 -9.01
CA PHE A 519 9.63 4.14 -9.86
C PHE A 519 10.87 4.59 -9.06
N LEU A 520 12.07 4.16 -9.47
CA LEU A 520 13.30 4.66 -8.87
C LEU A 520 13.82 5.89 -9.61
N GLY A 521 13.88 5.82 -10.94
CA GLY A 521 14.46 6.88 -11.76
C GLY A 521 15.96 7.05 -11.57
N PHE A 522 16.44 8.25 -11.86
CA PHE A 522 17.84 8.68 -11.76
C PHE A 522 17.89 10.22 -11.73
N VAL A 523 19.08 10.81 -11.62
CA VAL A 523 19.28 12.26 -11.67
C VAL A 523 19.81 12.70 -13.03
N VAL A 524 19.11 13.62 -13.68
CA VAL A 524 19.59 14.35 -14.84
C VAL A 524 20.47 15.49 -14.36
N LYS A 525 21.71 15.54 -14.85
CA LYS A 525 22.71 16.51 -14.35
C LYS A 525 22.36 17.94 -14.78
N ARG A 526 21.86 18.73 -13.83
CA ARG A 526 21.71 20.19 -14.00
C ARG A 526 23.07 20.88 -13.92
N GLN A 527 23.19 22.05 -14.53
CA GLN A 527 24.46 22.74 -14.77
C GLN A 527 24.26 24.22 -14.45
N LYS A 528 24.73 24.65 -13.27
CA LYS A 528 24.35 25.94 -12.66
C LYS A 528 25.19 27.12 -13.15
N ASP A 529 26.51 26.94 -13.23
CA ASP A 529 27.46 28.01 -13.57
C ASP A 529 27.80 28.01 -15.07
N VAL A 530 26.86 28.47 -15.91
CA VAL A 530 27.06 28.59 -17.36
C VAL A 530 26.74 30.02 -17.80
N LYS A 531 27.69 30.70 -18.46
CA LYS A 531 27.47 32.03 -19.04
C LYS A 531 26.33 31.98 -20.07
N PRO A 532 25.46 33.00 -20.13
CA PRO A 532 24.34 33.00 -21.07
C PRO A 532 24.83 32.98 -22.52
N ARG A 533 24.14 32.18 -23.34
CA ARG A 533 24.20 32.16 -24.81
C ARG A 533 25.61 32.15 -25.43
N VAL A 534 26.17 30.94 -25.56
CA VAL A 534 26.70 30.58 -26.89
C VAL A 534 25.51 30.60 -27.84
N GLU A 535 25.64 31.25 -29.00
CA GLU A 535 24.59 31.22 -30.02
C GLU A 535 24.45 29.79 -30.56
N ARG A 536 23.27 29.18 -30.36
CA ARG A 536 23.03 27.80 -30.82
C ARG A 536 23.02 27.76 -32.34
N LYS A 537 23.96 27.01 -32.90
CA LYS A 537 24.03 26.71 -34.33
C LYS A 537 22.85 25.83 -34.72
N ASN A 538 22.50 25.79 -36.00
CA ASN A 538 21.50 24.87 -36.53
C ASN A 538 22.06 23.43 -36.66
N ILE A 539 22.63 22.91 -35.57
CA ILE A 539 23.13 21.53 -35.47
C ILE A 539 22.03 20.61 -34.95
N THR A 540 21.91 19.44 -35.60
CA THR A 540 21.16 18.27 -35.13
C THR A 540 22.13 17.18 -34.71
N LEU A 541 22.09 16.79 -33.45
CA LEU A 541 22.92 15.74 -32.85
C LEU A 541 22.16 14.40 -32.85
N LEU A 542 22.73 13.36 -33.44
CA LEU A 542 22.12 12.03 -33.55
C LEU A 542 22.20 11.24 -32.23
N TYR A 543 21.09 10.66 -31.78
CA TYR A 543 21.02 9.87 -30.56
C TYR A 543 21.39 8.39 -30.78
N GLY A 544 22.69 8.10 -30.85
CA GLY A 544 23.22 6.74 -30.72
C GLY A 544 24.75 6.70 -30.82
N LYS A 545 25.36 5.65 -30.25
CA LYS A 545 26.82 5.51 -30.13
C LYS A 545 27.44 4.38 -30.95
N ASN A 546 26.65 3.37 -31.33
CA ASN A 546 27.14 2.18 -32.04
C ASN A 546 26.21 1.87 -33.24
N ALA A 547 26.66 1.04 -34.17
CA ALA A 547 25.98 0.61 -35.39
C ALA A 547 24.69 -0.25 -35.24
N TYR A 548 23.77 0.13 -34.35
CA TYR A 548 22.44 -0.51 -34.24
C TYR A 548 21.46 -0.06 -35.35
N TRP A 549 21.99 0.22 -36.54
CA TRP A 549 21.35 1.06 -37.55
C TRP A 549 20.89 0.29 -38.79
N ASN A 550 19.66 0.59 -39.23
CA ASN A 550 19.29 0.46 -40.64
C ASN A 550 19.95 1.61 -41.44
N ASP A 551 19.86 1.58 -42.78
CA ASP A 551 20.28 2.73 -43.60
C ASP A 551 19.35 3.95 -43.36
N PHE A 552 19.77 4.83 -42.45
CA PHE A 552 19.11 6.11 -42.18
C PHE A 552 19.46 7.22 -43.19
N THR A 553 20.28 6.96 -44.22
CA THR A 553 20.71 8.00 -45.18
C THR A 553 19.52 8.73 -45.80
N LYS A 554 18.44 8.01 -46.15
CA LYS A 554 17.20 8.59 -46.71
C LYS A 554 16.44 9.52 -45.75
N ILE A 555 16.65 9.35 -44.44
CA ILE A 555 16.04 10.15 -43.36
C ILE A 555 16.91 11.38 -43.12
N LEU A 556 18.23 11.22 -42.96
CA LEU A 556 19.18 12.32 -42.83
C LEU A 556 19.21 13.23 -44.07
N ASP A 557 19.13 12.65 -45.27
CA ASP A 557 19.03 13.37 -46.55
C ASP A 557 17.80 14.27 -46.65
N SER A 558 16.75 14.04 -45.86
CA SER A 558 15.53 14.86 -45.88
C SER A 558 15.63 16.14 -45.05
N ILE A 559 16.71 16.30 -44.27
CA ILE A 559 16.94 17.44 -43.36
C ILE A 559 18.32 18.10 -43.51
N LYS A 560 19.29 17.48 -44.20
CA LYS A 560 20.68 17.97 -44.34
C LYS A 560 20.87 19.36 -44.98
N ASP A 561 19.84 19.90 -45.63
CA ASP A 561 19.80 21.26 -46.17
C ASP A 561 19.20 22.30 -45.21
N LEU A 562 18.71 21.85 -44.04
CA LEU A 562 18.20 22.69 -42.95
C LEU A 562 19.18 22.77 -41.77
N VAL A 563 20.00 21.74 -41.58
CA VAL A 563 20.84 21.54 -40.38
C VAL A 563 22.18 20.88 -40.70
N GLU A 564 23.20 21.24 -39.93
CA GLU A 564 24.43 20.45 -39.80
C GLU A 564 24.13 19.19 -38.97
N ILE A 565 24.58 18.02 -39.41
CA ILE A 565 24.25 16.74 -38.73
C ILE A 565 25.50 16.22 -38.03
N HIS A 566 25.44 16.12 -36.70
CA HIS A 566 26.55 15.71 -35.83
C HIS A 566 26.28 14.36 -35.18
N ALA A 567 27.32 13.56 -34.92
CA ALA A 567 27.22 12.24 -34.28
C ALA A 567 28.24 12.08 -33.14
N THR A 568 28.00 11.09 -32.26
CA THR A 568 28.95 10.64 -31.22
C THR A 568 29.12 9.12 -31.26
N VAL A 569 29.36 8.63 -32.47
CA VAL A 569 29.41 7.20 -32.81
C VAL A 569 30.85 6.70 -32.71
N ASN A 570 31.05 5.43 -32.33
CA ASN A 570 32.36 4.79 -32.30
C ASN A 570 33.12 5.02 -33.63
N PRO A 571 34.39 5.49 -33.62
CA PRO A 571 35.19 5.63 -34.83
C PRO A 571 35.24 4.40 -35.75
N ASP A 572 35.13 3.18 -35.21
CA ASP A 572 35.04 1.95 -36.02
C ASP A 572 33.80 1.95 -36.94
N ASP A 573 32.67 2.45 -36.43
CA ASP A 573 31.38 2.53 -37.11
C ASP A 573 31.26 3.75 -38.05
N GLN A 574 32.31 4.59 -38.15
CA GLN A 574 32.32 5.81 -38.98
C GLN A 574 31.93 5.55 -40.44
N HIS A 575 32.27 4.38 -40.97
CA HIS A 575 32.02 3.96 -42.34
C HIS A 575 30.52 3.78 -42.69
N LEU A 576 29.63 3.80 -41.69
CA LEU A 576 28.18 3.69 -41.83
C LEU A 576 27.46 5.05 -41.82
N LEU A 577 28.19 6.14 -41.56
CA LEU A 577 27.63 7.50 -41.57
C LEU A 577 27.83 8.14 -42.96
N PRO A 578 26.82 8.85 -43.50
CA PRO A 578 27.00 9.66 -44.70
C PRO A 578 28.14 10.68 -44.53
N SER A 579 28.89 10.94 -45.60
CA SER A 579 30.11 11.77 -45.56
C SER A 579 29.93 13.23 -45.13
N TYR A 580 28.68 13.71 -45.06
CA TYR A 580 28.32 15.02 -44.53
C TYR A 580 28.06 15.04 -43.00
N VAL A 581 28.11 13.88 -42.32
CA VAL A 581 27.86 13.79 -40.86
C VAL A 581 29.17 14.00 -40.09
N VAL A 582 29.20 15.03 -39.26
CA VAL A 582 30.35 15.37 -38.41
C VAL A 582 30.34 14.49 -37.16
N ASN A 583 31.09 13.38 -37.18
CA ASN A 583 31.23 12.53 -36.00
C ASN A 583 32.33 13.04 -35.05
N HIS A 584 32.00 13.12 -33.77
CA HIS A 584 32.91 13.56 -32.69
C HIS A 584 33.52 12.38 -31.91
N GLY A 585 33.18 11.14 -32.29
CA GLY A 585 33.59 9.93 -31.58
C GLY A 585 32.81 9.72 -30.28
N VAL A 586 33.24 8.75 -29.46
CA VAL A 586 32.67 8.54 -28.13
C VAL A 586 33.14 9.65 -27.19
N LEU A 587 32.25 10.60 -26.88
CA LEU A 587 32.54 11.71 -25.97
C LEU A 587 32.34 11.34 -24.49
N ASP A 588 33.18 11.91 -23.64
CA ASP A 588 32.96 12.01 -22.20
C ASP A 588 31.79 12.94 -21.87
N SER A 589 31.26 12.83 -20.65
CA SER A 589 30.09 13.61 -20.21
C SER A 589 30.33 15.12 -20.25
N GLY A 590 31.55 15.62 -20.06
CA GLY A 590 31.87 17.05 -20.15
C GLY A 590 31.79 17.54 -21.59
N ARG A 591 32.47 16.86 -22.52
CA ARG A 591 32.45 17.18 -23.95
C ARG A 591 31.07 17.02 -24.57
N PHE A 592 30.32 15.98 -24.19
CA PHE A 592 28.94 15.79 -24.65
C PHE A 592 28.05 16.97 -24.24
N ASN A 593 28.13 17.43 -22.98
CA ASN A 593 27.40 18.61 -22.52
C ASN A 593 27.79 19.90 -23.27
N LEU A 594 29.06 20.06 -23.67
CA LEU A 594 29.49 21.21 -24.49
C LEU A 594 28.89 21.15 -25.90
N LEU A 595 29.03 20.01 -26.60
CA LEU A 595 28.45 19.80 -27.93
C LEU A 595 26.92 19.98 -27.92
N SER A 596 26.24 19.48 -26.88
CA SER A 596 24.81 19.69 -26.65
C SER A 596 24.43 21.18 -26.62
N ARG A 597 25.22 22.05 -25.96
CA ARG A 597 24.91 23.49 -25.85
C ARG A 597 25.12 24.27 -27.14
N GLU A 598 25.95 23.79 -28.06
CA GLU A 598 26.10 24.40 -29.39
C GLU A 598 24.95 24.01 -30.34
N ALA A 599 24.27 22.89 -30.07
CA ALA A 599 23.20 22.36 -30.91
C ALA A 599 21.80 22.84 -30.48
N LYS A 600 20.84 22.71 -31.42
CA LYS A 600 19.41 22.96 -31.18
C LYS A 600 18.60 21.69 -31.05
N ILE A 601 18.96 20.63 -31.78
CA ILE A 601 18.12 19.43 -31.93
C ILE A 601 18.88 18.17 -31.55
N PHE A 602 18.22 17.29 -30.80
CA PHE A 602 18.64 15.92 -30.54
C PHE A 602 17.70 14.98 -31.30
N LEU A 603 18.19 14.27 -32.31
CA LEU A 603 17.37 13.42 -33.17
C LEU A 603 17.46 11.96 -32.72
N GLY A 604 16.35 11.43 -32.21
CA GLY A 604 16.16 9.99 -32.03
C GLY A 604 16.12 9.26 -33.37
N LEU A 605 16.60 8.02 -33.38
CA LEU A 605 16.61 7.12 -34.56
C LEU A 605 15.92 5.77 -34.29
N GLY A 606 15.12 5.70 -33.22
CA GLY A 606 14.26 4.56 -32.86
C GLY A 606 14.88 3.61 -31.84
N PHE A 607 16.20 3.60 -31.69
CA PHE A 607 16.95 2.84 -30.69
C PHE A 607 18.13 3.68 -30.17
N PRO A 608 18.55 3.58 -28.88
CA PRO A 608 17.99 2.74 -27.81
C PRO A 608 16.67 3.28 -27.24
N TYR A 609 15.84 2.36 -26.76
CA TYR A 609 14.56 2.67 -26.11
C TYR A 609 14.78 3.20 -24.68
N GLU A 610 14.02 4.23 -24.29
CA GLU A 610 13.89 4.71 -22.90
C GLU A 610 15.23 4.91 -22.15
N GLY A 611 16.23 5.47 -22.84
CA GLY A 611 17.51 5.85 -22.23
C GLY A 611 17.49 7.23 -21.56
N PRO A 612 18.57 7.61 -20.84
CA PRO A 612 18.65 8.88 -20.10
C PRO A 612 19.02 10.08 -20.99
N ALA A 613 19.78 9.87 -22.07
CA ALA A 613 20.38 10.95 -22.86
C ALA A 613 19.38 11.96 -23.47
N PRO A 614 18.15 11.57 -23.89
CA PRO A 614 17.13 12.54 -24.31
C PRO A 614 16.74 13.55 -23.21
N LEU A 615 16.65 13.13 -21.93
CA LEU A 615 16.46 14.07 -20.82
C LEU A 615 17.70 14.94 -20.60
N GLU A 616 18.91 14.39 -20.72
CA GLU A 616 20.15 15.17 -20.63
C GLU A 616 20.27 16.21 -21.77
N ALA A 617 19.68 15.93 -22.93
CA ALA A 617 19.61 16.86 -24.05
C ALA A 617 18.61 18.01 -23.77
N VAL A 618 17.39 17.70 -23.33
CA VAL A 618 16.39 18.72 -22.93
C VAL A 618 16.88 19.55 -21.74
N ALA A 619 17.65 18.97 -20.81
CA ALA A 619 18.31 19.67 -19.72
C ALA A 619 19.44 20.62 -20.16
N ASN A 620 20.04 20.40 -21.33
CA ASN A 620 20.92 21.34 -22.01
C ASN A 620 20.19 22.20 -23.05
N GLY A 621 18.85 22.16 -23.08
CA GLY A 621 17.98 22.98 -23.91
C GLY A 621 17.98 22.63 -25.40
N LEU A 622 18.18 21.36 -25.76
CA LEU A 622 17.88 20.88 -27.11
C LEU A 622 16.42 20.43 -27.18
N VAL A 623 15.81 20.56 -28.36
CA VAL A 623 14.57 19.87 -28.70
C VAL A 623 14.88 18.39 -28.98
N PHE A 624 14.15 17.47 -28.36
CA PHE A 624 14.20 16.05 -28.72
C PHE A 624 13.17 15.74 -29.82
N ILE A 625 13.63 15.33 -31.00
CA ILE A 625 12.76 14.68 -31.99
C ILE A 625 12.67 13.21 -31.59
N ASN A 626 11.49 12.81 -31.11
CA ASN A 626 11.20 11.47 -30.58
C ASN A 626 10.55 10.60 -31.67
N PRO A 627 11.19 9.53 -32.16
CA PRO A 627 10.59 8.66 -33.16
C PRO A 627 9.35 7.96 -32.62
N LYS A 628 8.21 8.25 -33.23
CA LYS A 628 6.96 7.51 -33.07
C LYS A 628 7.05 6.20 -33.84
N PHE A 629 6.53 5.12 -33.27
CA PHE A 629 6.44 3.83 -33.95
C PHE A 629 5.07 3.67 -34.60
N SER A 630 5.07 3.25 -35.88
CA SER A 630 3.84 3.01 -36.65
C SER A 630 2.97 1.88 -36.07
N ALA A 631 3.58 0.94 -35.34
CA ALA A 631 2.92 0.02 -34.44
C ALA A 631 3.70 -0.03 -33.10
N PRO A 632 3.04 -0.07 -31.93
CA PRO A 632 3.72 -0.11 -30.64
C PRO A 632 4.63 -1.34 -30.47
N LYS A 633 5.83 -1.14 -29.90
CA LYS A 633 6.84 -2.19 -29.70
C LYS A 633 6.69 -2.86 -28.33
N SER A 634 6.75 -4.20 -28.30
CA SER A 634 6.57 -5.02 -27.09
C SER A 634 7.27 -6.38 -27.25
N ARG A 635 7.24 -7.22 -26.20
CA ARG A 635 7.79 -8.59 -26.27
C ARG A 635 7.13 -9.51 -27.32
N LEU A 636 5.99 -9.10 -27.90
CA LEU A 636 5.27 -9.88 -28.90
C LEU A 636 5.73 -9.59 -30.35
N ASN A 637 6.41 -8.47 -30.61
CA ASN A 637 6.77 -8.04 -31.96
C ASN A 637 8.19 -7.44 -32.11
N GLU A 638 8.94 -7.22 -31.02
CA GLU A 638 10.26 -6.60 -31.05
C GLU A 638 11.31 -7.50 -30.37
N THR A 639 12.40 -7.79 -31.08
CA THR A 639 13.43 -8.77 -30.65
C THR A 639 14.12 -8.39 -29.34
N PHE A 640 14.39 -7.10 -29.12
CA PHE A 640 14.96 -6.58 -27.87
C PHE A 640 14.04 -6.78 -26.65
N PHE A 641 12.71 -6.81 -26.86
CA PHE A 641 11.73 -7.00 -25.80
C PHE A 641 11.35 -8.48 -25.60
N ALA A 642 11.55 -9.35 -26.59
CA ALA A 642 11.02 -10.72 -26.67
C ALA A 642 11.15 -11.60 -25.40
N LYS A 643 12.15 -11.36 -24.55
CA LYS A 643 12.34 -12.09 -23.28
C LYS A 643 11.98 -11.31 -22.01
N LYS A 644 11.78 -9.98 -22.07
CA LYS A 644 11.59 -9.12 -20.89
C LYS A 644 10.26 -9.42 -20.16
N PRO A 645 10.18 -9.29 -18.83
CA PRO A 645 9.04 -9.77 -18.01
C PRO A 645 7.83 -8.83 -18.01
N THR A 646 7.44 -8.31 -19.18
CA THR A 646 6.34 -7.35 -19.34
C THR A 646 5.73 -7.41 -20.75
N LEU A 647 4.40 -7.23 -20.84
CA LEU A 647 3.65 -7.02 -22.09
C LEU A 647 3.56 -5.54 -22.49
N ARG A 648 4.11 -4.62 -21.69
CA ARG A 648 4.07 -3.16 -21.93
C ARG A 648 4.50 -2.83 -23.36
N GLN A 649 3.74 -1.93 -23.99
CA GLN A 649 3.96 -1.47 -25.35
C GLN A 649 4.54 -0.05 -25.34
N LEU A 650 5.62 0.18 -26.08
CA LEU A 650 6.19 1.51 -26.31
C LEU A 650 5.60 2.10 -27.60
N LYS A 651 5.05 3.31 -27.54
CA LYS A 651 4.50 4.04 -28.69
C LYS A 651 5.57 4.82 -29.46
N SER A 652 6.68 5.13 -28.81
CA SER A 652 7.79 5.93 -29.32
C SER A 652 9.11 5.54 -28.65
N GLN A 653 10.25 6.09 -29.11
CA GLN A 653 11.58 5.76 -28.57
C GLN A 653 11.71 6.08 -27.08
N ASN A 654 11.05 7.14 -26.59
CA ASN A 654 10.90 7.41 -25.16
C ASN A 654 9.48 7.87 -24.84
N SER A 655 8.59 6.93 -24.51
CA SER A 655 7.19 7.25 -24.24
C SER A 655 6.95 8.04 -22.94
N TYR A 656 7.86 8.03 -21.96
CA TYR A 656 7.75 8.98 -20.84
C TYR A 656 7.88 10.43 -21.34
N MET A 657 8.78 10.70 -22.27
CA MET A 657 8.97 12.05 -22.82
C MET A 657 7.84 12.47 -23.79
N GLU A 658 7.17 11.50 -24.42
CA GLU A 658 5.90 11.71 -25.15
C GLU A 658 4.75 12.06 -24.18
N ASP A 659 4.52 11.23 -23.15
CA ASP A 659 3.33 11.32 -22.29
C ASP A 659 3.44 12.40 -21.18
N TYR A 660 4.65 12.76 -20.71
CA TYR A 660 4.88 13.63 -19.53
C TYR A 660 5.65 14.93 -19.79
N ILE A 661 6.20 15.16 -20.99
CA ILE A 661 6.93 16.39 -21.33
C ILE A 661 6.34 17.07 -22.57
N GLY A 662 6.34 16.38 -23.71
CA GLY A 662 5.76 16.89 -24.96
C GLY A 662 6.40 18.19 -25.50
N GLU A 663 5.67 18.85 -26.40
CA GLU A 663 6.10 20.11 -27.03
C GLU A 663 6.12 21.28 -26.03
N PRO A 664 7.03 22.27 -26.17
CA PRO A 664 8.01 22.45 -27.26
C PRO A 664 9.31 21.63 -27.11
N TYR A 665 9.48 20.91 -26.00
CA TYR A 665 10.72 20.18 -25.70
C TYR A 665 10.86 18.90 -26.53
N VAL A 666 9.74 18.25 -26.87
CA VAL A 666 9.68 16.91 -27.46
C VAL A 666 8.63 16.87 -28.57
N PHE A 667 9.08 16.72 -29.83
CA PHE A 667 8.18 16.49 -30.97
C PHE A 667 8.17 15.00 -31.30
N THR A 668 7.02 14.33 -31.11
CA THR A 668 6.90 12.88 -31.33
C THR A 668 6.31 12.57 -32.71
N VAL A 669 7.17 12.20 -33.66
CA VAL A 669 6.84 12.06 -35.09
C VAL A 669 7.37 10.76 -35.70
N ASP A 670 6.70 10.22 -36.72
CA ASP A 670 7.27 9.11 -37.50
C ASP A 670 8.38 9.65 -38.40
N ILE A 671 9.63 9.31 -38.08
CA ILE A 671 10.81 9.75 -38.84
C ILE A 671 10.89 9.16 -40.25
N SER A 672 10.05 8.17 -40.57
CA SER A 672 9.89 7.60 -41.92
C SER A 672 9.09 8.54 -42.84
N ASP A 673 8.16 9.31 -42.27
CA ASP A 673 7.46 10.40 -42.95
C ASP A 673 8.40 11.61 -43.04
N ARG A 674 9.17 11.63 -44.13
CA ARG A 674 10.15 12.70 -44.42
C ARG A 674 9.50 14.09 -44.45
N PRO A 675 8.31 14.32 -45.06
CA PRO A 675 7.56 15.55 -44.86
C PRO A 675 7.30 15.93 -43.39
N ALA A 676 6.81 15.01 -42.57
CA ALA A 676 6.51 15.27 -41.15
C ALA A 676 7.78 15.55 -40.34
N LEU A 677 8.84 14.75 -40.51
CA LEU A 677 10.16 14.99 -39.90
C LEU A 677 10.73 16.37 -40.29
N ARG A 678 10.64 16.73 -41.58
CA ARG A 678 11.12 18.02 -42.10
C ARG A 678 10.29 19.20 -41.58
N ALA A 679 9.01 18.99 -41.28
CA ALA A 679 8.18 19.98 -40.59
C ALA A 679 8.57 20.12 -39.11
N ALA A 680 8.74 19.00 -38.40
CA ALA A 680 9.15 18.98 -36.99
C ALA A 680 10.53 19.61 -36.78
N VAL A 681 11.52 19.33 -37.65
CA VAL A 681 12.85 19.98 -37.59
C VAL A 681 12.74 21.49 -37.80
N LYS A 682 11.87 21.98 -38.70
CA LYS A 682 11.66 23.43 -38.87
C LYS A 682 11.07 24.08 -37.63
N GLN A 683 10.09 23.44 -36.99
CA GLN A 683 9.49 23.92 -35.75
C GLN A 683 10.51 23.90 -34.60
N ALA A 684 11.28 22.82 -34.47
CA ALA A 684 12.34 22.66 -33.49
C ALA A 684 13.48 23.69 -33.62
N LEU A 685 13.81 24.14 -34.85
CA LEU A 685 14.77 25.22 -35.09
C LEU A 685 14.28 26.61 -34.66
N GLN A 686 12.97 26.76 -34.49
CA GLN A 686 12.25 27.99 -34.11
C GLN A 686 11.72 27.96 -32.66
N ALA A 687 11.83 26.83 -31.97
CA ALA A 687 11.32 26.66 -30.61
C ALA A 687 12.19 27.41 -29.60
N GLU A 688 11.58 28.32 -28.83
CA GLU A 688 12.22 29.01 -27.71
C GLU A 688 11.62 28.53 -26.38
N PHE A 689 12.49 28.07 -25.47
CA PHE A 689 12.14 27.60 -24.13
C PHE A 689 13.36 27.62 -23.21
N GLU A 690 13.14 27.68 -21.91
CA GLU A 690 14.20 27.51 -20.91
C GLU A 690 14.49 26.01 -20.69
N PRO A 691 15.76 25.59 -20.52
CA PRO A 691 16.11 24.18 -20.35
C PRO A 691 15.38 23.51 -19.18
N HIS A 692 14.77 22.35 -19.44
CA HIS A 692 13.87 21.70 -18.49
C HIS A 692 14.40 20.37 -17.93
N VAL A 693 14.13 20.12 -16.66
CA VAL A 693 14.29 18.81 -16.01
C VAL A 693 13.04 18.56 -15.16
N PRO A 694 12.27 17.48 -15.40
CA PRO A 694 11.14 17.13 -14.55
C PRO A 694 11.60 16.90 -13.10
N TRP A 695 10.82 17.36 -12.12
CA TRP A 695 11.25 17.40 -10.71
C TRP A 695 11.74 16.03 -10.20
N GLU A 696 11.06 14.95 -10.56
CA GLU A 696 11.43 13.58 -10.19
C GLU A 696 12.78 13.09 -10.72
N PHE A 697 13.32 13.72 -11.77
CA PHE A 697 14.66 13.49 -12.31
C PHE A 697 15.70 14.50 -11.79
N THR A 698 15.38 15.26 -10.75
CA THR A 698 16.35 16.07 -9.98
C THR A 698 16.85 15.31 -8.74
N ALA A 699 17.98 15.74 -8.17
CA ALA A 699 18.49 15.18 -6.91
C ALA A 699 17.52 15.43 -5.74
N GLU A 700 16.86 16.60 -5.69
CA GLU A 700 15.82 16.94 -4.71
C GLU A 700 14.60 16.01 -4.83
N GLY A 701 14.13 15.78 -6.05
CA GLY A 701 13.01 14.87 -6.31
C GLY A 701 13.36 13.40 -6.04
N MET A 702 14.59 12.97 -6.36
CA MET A 702 15.06 11.63 -6.00
C MET A 702 15.21 11.48 -4.48
N PHE A 703 15.69 12.50 -3.78
CA PHE A 703 15.72 12.51 -2.31
C PHE A 703 14.32 12.41 -1.70
N GLU A 704 13.34 13.21 -2.14
CA GLU A 704 11.94 13.10 -1.66
C GLU A 704 11.41 11.67 -1.87
N ARG A 705 11.57 11.13 -3.08
CA ARG A 705 11.04 9.82 -3.48
C ARG A 705 11.66 8.66 -2.69
N VAL A 706 12.99 8.59 -2.62
CA VAL A 706 13.67 7.51 -1.90
C VAL A 706 13.47 7.65 -0.39
N ALA A 707 13.47 8.87 0.17
CA ALA A 707 13.14 9.07 1.59
C ALA A 707 11.72 8.59 1.92
N TYR A 708 10.75 8.86 1.06
CA TYR A 708 9.37 8.39 1.25
C TYR A 708 9.29 6.86 1.27
N TYR A 709 9.96 6.18 0.33
CA TYR A 709 10.06 4.71 0.32
C TYR A 709 10.72 4.17 1.60
N PHE A 710 11.75 4.84 2.12
CA PHE A 710 12.44 4.42 3.34
C PHE A 710 11.60 4.57 4.62
N LEU A 711 10.66 5.52 4.63
CA LEU A 711 9.77 5.75 5.78
C LEU A 711 8.47 4.94 5.71
N HIS A 712 8.00 4.57 4.51
CA HIS A 712 6.66 3.99 4.33
C HIS A 712 6.63 2.67 3.56
N GLN A 713 7.66 2.25 2.83
CA GLN A 713 7.60 1.00 2.05
C GLN A 713 8.22 -0.17 2.82
N ASP A 714 7.48 -0.75 3.77
CA ASP A 714 7.76 -2.10 4.26
C ASP A 714 6.96 -3.16 3.46
N PHE A 715 7.56 -4.34 3.28
CA PHE A 715 6.93 -5.55 2.75
C PHE A 715 7.08 -6.75 3.71
N CYS A 716 7.77 -6.57 4.84
CA CYS A 716 7.94 -7.57 5.89
C CYS A 716 6.78 -7.57 6.90
N GLU A 717 5.89 -6.57 6.85
CA GLU A 717 4.58 -6.56 7.48
C GLU A 717 3.49 -6.67 6.40
N PRO A 718 2.84 -7.83 6.21
CA PRO A 718 1.86 -8.02 5.12
C PRO A 718 0.61 -7.13 5.21
N ASP A 719 0.27 -6.66 6.41
CA ASP A 719 -0.82 -5.70 6.68
C ASP A 719 -0.43 -4.23 6.46
N HIS A 720 0.85 -3.93 6.21
CA HIS A 720 1.34 -2.57 6.11
C HIS A 720 0.97 -1.91 4.77
N LEU A 721 0.62 -0.63 4.83
CA LEU A 721 0.26 0.17 3.67
C LEU A 721 1.28 1.31 3.51
N PRO A 722 1.88 1.48 2.33
CA PRO A 722 2.84 2.56 2.08
C PRO A 722 2.18 3.95 1.96
N LEU A 723 0.85 4.01 2.02
CA LEU A 723 0.04 5.22 1.94
C LEU A 723 -1.11 5.12 2.95
N ASN A 724 -1.51 6.25 3.53
CA ASN A 724 -2.70 6.33 4.37
C ASN A 724 -3.97 5.98 3.57
N ILE A 725 -4.88 5.19 4.16
CA ILE A 725 -6.10 4.69 3.51
C ILE A 725 -6.92 5.81 2.84
N SER A 726 -6.94 7.02 3.41
CA SER A 726 -7.62 8.20 2.84
C SER A 726 -7.21 8.59 1.41
N GLN A 727 -6.07 8.10 0.92
CA GLN A 727 -5.60 8.33 -0.45
C GLN A 727 -6.20 7.40 -1.49
N LEU A 728 -6.80 6.28 -1.08
CA LEU A 728 -7.51 5.37 -1.97
C LEU A 728 -8.70 6.11 -2.64
N ARG A 729 -8.91 5.87 -3.92
CA ARG A 729 -10.15 6.13 -4.65
C ARG A 729 -10.47 4.88 -5.45
N ILE A 730 -11.69 4.36 -5.30
CA ILE A 730 -12.10 3.12 -5.97
C ILE A 730 -12.90 3.51 -7.21
N TYR A 731 -12.44 3.09 -8.38
CA TYR A 731 -13.16 3.26 -9.64
C TYR A 731 -13.43 1.90 -10.28
N VAL A 732 -14.54 1.78 -11.01
CA VAL A 732 -14.88 0.60 -11.79
C VAL A 732 -14.46 0.86 -13.23
N GLY A 733 -13.67 -0.04 -13.81
CA GLY A 733 -13.25 0.06 -15.20
C GLY A 733 -14.38 -0.16 -16.19
N GLU A 734 -14.29 0.48 -17.35
CA GLU A 734 -15.01 0.03 -18.56
C GLU A 734 -14.64 -1.42 -18.89
N SER A 735 -15.55 -2.17 -19.51
CA SER A 735 -15.34 -3.59 -19.76
C SER A 735 -14.12 -3.84 -20.66
N GLY A 736 -13.19 -4.66 -20.18
CA GLY A 736 -11.91 -4.94 -20.81
C GLY A 736 -10.76 -3.98 -20.48
N ALA A 737 -11.01 -2.85 -19.80
CA ALA A 737 -9.96 -1.89 -19.46
C ALA A 737 -8.97 -2.44 -18.41
N SER A 738 -7.73 -1.92 -18.43
CA SER A 738 -6.80 -2.08 -17.32
C SER A 738 -7.16 -1.13 -16.15
N CYS A 739 -6.63 -1.41 -14.96
CA CYS A 739 -6.76 -0.47 -13.85
C CYS A 739 -5.83 0.75 -13.99
N SER A 740 -4.74 0.64 -14.76
CA SER A 740 -3.91 1.78 -15.14
C SER A 740 -4.73 2.80 -15.94
N ASP A 741 -5.43 2.36 -16.98
CA ASP A 741 -6.25 3.25 -17.83
C ASP A 741 -7.47 3.79 -17.09
N THR A 742 -8.10 2.96 -16.25
CA THR A 742 -9.23 3.36 -15.41
C THR A 742 -8.84 4.51 -14.48
N CYS A 743 -7.72 4.40 -13.75
CA CYS A 743 -7.24 5.49 -12.90
C CYS A 743 -6.83 6.72 -13.72
N SER A 744 -6.13 6.52 -14.84
CA SER A 744 -5.65 7.59 -15.72
C SER A 744 -6.80 8.43 -16.30
N LYS A 745 -7.88 7.78 -16.77
CA LYS A 745 -9.12 8.44 -17.24
C LYS A 745 -9.75 9.36 -16.19
N HIS A 746 -9.60 9.04 -14.91
CA HIS A 746 -10.09 9.86 -13.80
C HIS A 746 -9.06 10.88 -13.26
N GLY A 747 -7.86 10.96 -13.83
CA GLY A 747 -6.79 11.87 -13.38
C GLY A 747 -6.03 11.38 -12.14
N PHE A 748 -6.02 10.07 -11.89
CA PHE A 748 -5.35 9.41 -10.77
C PHE A 748 -4.33 8.37 -11.26
N PHE A 749 -3.44 7.92 -10.37
CA PHE A 749 -2.51 6.83 -10.65
C PHE A 749 -3.01 5.53 -9.99
N CYS A 750 -2.79 4.36 -10.60
CA CYS A 750 -3.17 3.09 -9.98
C CYS A 750 -2.22 2.72 -8.84
N GLU A 751 -2.75 2.23 -7.71
CA GLU A 751 -1.99 1.96 -6.50
C GLU A 751 -2.11 0.49 -6.09
N PRO A 752 -1.12 -0.36 -6.46
CA PRO A 752 -1.23 -1.80 -6.26
C PRO A 752 -1.24 -2.22 -4.79
N SER A 753 -0.71 -1.41 -3.86
CA SER A 753 -0.73 -1.75 -2.43
C SER A 753 -2.12 -1.75 -1.80
N PHE A 754 -3.08 -1.02 -2.37
CA PHE A 754 -4.46 -0.96 -1.88
C PHE A 754 -5.37 -2.08 -2.39
N PHE A 755 -4.92 -2.94 -3.31
CA PHE A 755 -5.76 -4.06 -3.81
C PHE A 755 -6.25 -4.99 -2.69
N SER A 756 -5.47 -5.18 -1.63
CA SER A 756 -5.82 -5.96 -0.44
C SER A 756 -7.03 -5.40 0.33
N LEU A 757 -7.29 -4.09 0.25
CA LEU A 757 -8.41 -3.43 0.93
C LEU A 757 -9.72 -3.56 0.16
N ILE A 758 -9.64 -3.70 -1.17
CA ILE A 758 -10.82 -3.74 -2.05
C ILE A 758 -11.21 -5.16 -2.49
N ASN A 759 -10.30 -6.14 -2.32
CA ASN A 759 -10.54 -7.55 -2.60
C ASN A 759 -11.36 -8.22 -1.46
N VAL A 760 -12.52 -7.65 -1.14
CA VAL A 760 -13.38 -8.05 -0.01
C VAL A 760 -14.83 -8.09 -0.48
N ARG A 761 -15.57 -9.15 -0.13
CA ARG A 761 -16.96 -9.38 -0.59
C ARG A 761 -17.88 -8.17 -0.36
N SER A 762 -17.81 -7.55 0.81
CA SER A 762 -18.61 -6.36 1.17
C SER A 762 -18.23 -5.08 0.42
N VAL A 763 -17.01 -5.00 -0.12
CA VAL A 763 -16.58 -3.88 -0.98
C VAL A 763 -17.07 -4.12 -2.40
N ILE A 764 -16.82 -5.31 -2.96
CA ILE A 764 -17.24 -5.67 -4.32
C ILE A 764 -18.78 -5.59 -4.47
N ALA A 765 -19.54 -6.08 -3.48
CA ALA A 765 -21.01 -6.06 -3.47
C ALA A 765 -21.64 -4.65 -3.47
N ARG A 766 -20.86 -3.57 -3.26
CA ARG A 766 -21.32 -2.19 -3.41
C ARG A 766 -21.29 -1.68 -4.85
N PHE A 767 -20.51 -2.32 -5.72
CA PHE A 767 -20.35 -1.93 -7.13
C PHE A 767 -21.17 -2.80 -8.09
N SER A 768 -21.48 -4.04 -7.71
CA SER A 768 -22.38 -4.93 -8.47
C SER A 768 -23.17 -5.86 -7.56
N LEU A 769 -24.45 -6.09 -7.90
CA LEU A 769 -25.35 -7.02 -7.22
C LEU A 769 -25.13 -8.47 -7.73
N CYS A 770 -23.94 -9.01 -7.51
CA CYS A 770 -23.63 -10.39 -7.89
C CYS A 770 -24.36 -11.40 -6.98
N PRO A 771 -25.25 -12.27 -7.51
CA PRO A 771 -25.75 -13.42 -6.76
C PRO A 771 -24.67 -14.48 -6.45
N GLU A 772 -23.56 -14.51 -7.20
CA GLU A 772 -22.48 -15.50 -7.03
C GLU A 772 -21.11 -14.85 -6.80
N PHE A 773 -20.30 -15.45 -5.93
CA PHE A 773 -18.92 -15.04 -5.63
C PHE A 773 -17.93 -16.18 -5.82
N ALA A 774 -17.06 -16.06 -6.82
CA ALA A 774 -15.94 -16.96 -7.06
C ALA A 774 -14.64 -16.38 -6.48
N THR A 775 -13.74 -17.25 -6.03
CA THR A 775 -12.36 -16.90 -5.67
C THR A 775 -11.42 -17.55 -6.68
N VAL A 776 -10.53 -16.77 -7.29
CA VAL A 776 -9.73 -17.17 -8.46
C VAL A 776 -8.30 -16.65 -8.40
N ALA A 777 -7.34 -17.44 -8.87
CA ALA A 777 -5.95 -17.04 -9.08
C ALA A 777 -5.72 -16.49 -10.51
N ASP A 778 -6.32 -15.34 -10.81
CA ASP A 778 -6.31 -14.70 -12.14
C ASP A 778 -5.85 -13.22 -12.12
N LEU A 779 -5.42 -12.66 -13.25
CA LEU A 779 -4.94 -11.27 -13.35
C LEU A 779 -6.02 -10.21 -13.22
N HIS A 780 -7.29 -10.52 -13.47
CA HIS A 780 -8.31 -9.48 -13.61
C HIS A 780 -9.01 -9.15 -12.28
N ALA A 781 -9.01 -10.07 -11.31
CA ALA A 781 -9.62 -9.89 -9.99
C ALA A 781 -8.86 -8.88 -9.10
N PRO A 782 -9.55 -8.09 -8.24
CA PRO A 782 -11.01 -8.07 -8.03
C PRO A 782 -11.79 -7.45 -9.19
N SER A 783 -12.87 -8.12 -9.57
CA SER A 783 -13.68 -7.77 -10.75
C SER A 783 -15.08 -8.36 -10.67
N PHE A 784 -15.93 -8.03 -11.64
CA PHE A 784 -17.19 -8.73 -11.87
C PHE A 784 -17.47 -8.90 -13.37
N SER A 785 -18.28 -9.91 -13.71
CA SER A 785 -18.81 -10.15 -15.04
C SER A 785 -20.23 -10.70 -14.93
N GLN A 786 -21.19 -10.04 -15.58
CA GLN A 786 -22.61 -10.39 -15.54
C GLN A 786 -23.12 -10.56 -14.10
N ASN A 787 -23.32 -11.81 -13.64
CA ASN A 787 -23.85 -12.17 -12.33
C ASN A 787 -22.80 -12.70 -11.34
N VAL A 788 -21.52 -12.77 -11.74
CA VAL A 788 -20.44 -13.36 -10.93
C VAL A 788 -19.43 -12.28 -10.54
N CYS A 789 -19.13 -12.22 -9.25
CA CYS A 789 -18.09 -11.38 -8.67
C CYS A 789 -16.84 -12.23 -8.36
N PHE A 790 -15.67 -11.73 -8.72
CA PHE A 790 -14.40 -12.44 -8.61
C PHE A 790 -13.50 -11.81 -7.54
N LEU A 791 -13.12 -12.62 -6.57
CA LEU A 791 -12.08 -12.32 -5.58
C LEU A 791 -10.76 -12.92 -6.03
N GLN A 792 -9.66 -12.19 -5.82
CA GLN A 792 -8.31 -12.71 -5.95
C GLN A 792 -8.01 -13.73 -4.84
N GLU A 793 -7.48 -14.89 -5.23
CA GLU A 793 -6.90 -15.89 -4.33
C GLU A 793 -5.42 -15.60 -4.02
N ASN A 794 -4.67 -15.10 -5.01
CA ASN A 794 -3.22 -15.00 -4.96
C ASN A 794 -2.73 -13.54 -5.00
N GLN A 795 -2.18 -13.07 -3.88
CA GLN A 795 -1.67 -11.70 -3.72
C GLN A 795 -0.55 -11.28 -4.72
N HIS A 796 0.09 -12.22 -5.43
CA HIS A 796 1.11 -11.92 -6.44
C HIS A 796 0.53 -11.70 -7.85
N LEU A 797 -0.78 -11.90 -8.03
CA LEU A 797 -1.53 -11.63 -9.26
C LEU A 797 -2.31 -10.31 -9.23
N LEU A 798 -2.42 -9.66 -8.06
CA LEU A 798 -2.95 -8.30 -7.92
C LEU A 798 -2.09 -7.32 -8.73
N ASN A 799 -2.69 -6.65 -9.71
CA ASN A 799 -1.97 -5.80 -10.66
C ASN A 799 -2.82 -4.67 -11.26
N CYS A 800 -2.16 -3.58 -11.62
CA CYS A 800 -2.70 -2.43 -12.31
C CYS A 800 -2.74 -2.61 -13.84
N ALA A 801 -1.69 -3.19 -14.44
CA ALA A 801 -1.42 -3.03 -15.86
C ALA A 801 -2.03 -4.08 -16.81
N SER A 802 -2.74 -5.10 -16.31
CA SER A 802 -3.41 -6.08 -17.20
C SER A 802 -4.76 -5.54 -17.69
N ASP A 803 -4.88 -5.38 -19.01
CA ASP A 803 -6.15 -5.36 -19.73
C ASP A 803 -6.98 -6.61 -19.39
N SER A 804 -8.29 -6.57 -19.60
CA SER A 804 -9.21 -7.68 -19.32
C SER A 804 -10.04 -8.09 -20.54
N SER A 805 -10.81 -9.17 -20.44
CA SER A 805 -11.76 -9.52 -21.51
C SER A 805 -12.91 -8.51 -21.55
N ARG A 806 -13.56 -8.37 -22.72
CA ARG A 806 -14.64 -7.40 -22.96
C ARG A 806 -15.90 -7.61 -22.12
N ASP A 807 -15.97 -8.70 -21.36
CA ASP A 807 -17.08 -9.07 -20.49
C ASP A 807 -16.77 -8.81 -19.00
N ILE A 808 -15.53 -8.43 -18.66
CA ILE A 808 -15.06 -8.21 -17.28
C ILE A 808 -14.90 -6.71 -17.00
N GLN A 809 -15.45 -6.26 -15.88
CA GLN A 809 -15.16 -4.93 -15.31
C GLN A 809 -14.29 -5.09 -14.06
N ARG A 810 -13.12 -4.45 -14.07
CA ARG A 810 -12.16 -4.49 -12.95
C ARG A 810 -12.51 -3.43 -11.89
N ILE A 811 -12.31 -3.76 -10.61
CA ILE A 811 -12.43 -2.80 -9.51
C ILE A 811 -11.02 -2.32 -9.16
N CYS A 812 -10.79 -1.02 -9.33
CA CYS A 812 -9.45 -0.46 -9.46
C CYS A 812 -9.12 0.50 -8.31
N PRO A 813 -8.02 0.24 -7.57
CA PRO A 813 -7.55 1.12 -6.53
C PRO A 813 -6.66 2.20 -7.13
N CYS A 814 -7.10 3.45 -7.03
CA CYS A 814 -6.39 4.62 -7.53
C CYS A 814 -5.94 5.52 -6.38
N ARG A 815 -4.95 6.38 -6.63
CA ARG A 815 -4.45 7.39 -5.69
C ARG A 815 -4.15 8.71 -6.38
N SER A 816 -4.08 9.77 -5.57
CA SER A 816 -3.54 11.05 -6.03
C SER A 816 -2.05 10.94 -6.38
N PHE A 817 -1.55 11.87 -7.19
CA PHE A 817 -0.12 12.04 -7.46
C PHE A 817 0.28 13.51 -7.54
N ARG A 818 1.56 13.81 -7.31
CA ARG A 818 2.17 15.13 -7.50
C ARG A 818 2.64 15.29 -8.96
N PRO A 819 2.28 16.37 -9.67
CA PRO A 819 2.83 16.65 -11.00
C PRO A 819 4.37 16.69 -10.96
N GLY A 820 5.02 15.99 -11.89
CA GLY A 820 6.48 15.83 -11.91
C GLY A 820 7.06 15.01 -10.75
N GLN A 821 6.24 14.27 -9.99
CA GLN A 821 6.64 13.31 -8.96
C GLN A 821 5.56 12.22 -8.82
N VAL A 822 5.36 11.42 -9.87
CA VAL A 822 4.22 10.49 -9.98
C VAL A 822 4.28 9.35 -8.95
N ALA A 823 5.48 9.04 -8.45
CA ALA A 823 5.70 8.13 -7.33
C ALA A 823 5.04 8.56 -6.01
N LEU A 824 4.82 9.87 -5.79
CA LEU A 824 4.31 10.41 -4.54
C LEU A 824 2.89 10.97 -4.68
N CYS A 825 2.06 10.73 -3.67
CA CYS A 825 0.71 11.28 -3.57
C CYS A 825 0.70 12.79 -3.27
N LYS A 826 -0.47 13.46 -3.34
CA LYS A 826 -0.59 14.90 -3.04
C LYS A 826 -0.38 15.25 -1.55
N VAL A 827 -0.45 14.28 -0.65
CA VAL A 827 -0.13 14.42 0.78
C VAL A 827 1.20 13.73 1.16
N CYS A 828 2.04 13.48 0.15
CA CYS A 828 3.35 12.83 0.23
C CYS A 828 4.45 13.82 -0.23
#